data_AF-A0A967CZL5-F1
#
_entry.id   AF-A0A967CZL5-F1
#
_cell.length_a   1.000
_cell.length_b   1.000
_cell.length_c   1.000
_cell.angle_alpha   90.00
_cell.angle_beta   90.00
_cell.angle_gamma   90.00
#
_symmetry.space_group_name_H-M   'P 1'
#
loop_
_entity.id
_entity.type
_entity.pdbx_description
1 polymer ?
#
loop_
_entity_poly.entity_id
_entity_poly.type
_entity_poly.pdbx_seq_one_letter_code
_entity_poly.pdbx_strand_id
1 'polypeptide(L)'
;MQGQEPGKDGTPGRYAQQQIGLVLFNLAEDLGEQRDVAKDFPEVVARLEAIAERARADLGDRLTKREGSGLRPAGQLQVVSPEDSASKLPTKQTPPVPEEKKSVLAGRRPNIIYVMTDDQGYGDVGSHGNPILKTPQLDRLRSQSVRLTEFHVSPTCAPTRAALMTGRHEFRSGVTHTIHERERLALSATTLPQLLKTAGYTTGIFGKWHLGDEDAYQPGERGFDRVFIHGAGGIGQSYPGSCGDAPNNRYFNPIIRSDGRFVQTRGYCTDVFFREAEQWIESCHSKDRPFFCYLATNAPHAPYIPPASGDEAYRKSLEEAGFTNAKQLSRVAPFYAMIQNIDANMGRLLKKIDDLGLAEDTLIVFSTDNGSAAGSSVFNDGMRGAKNSPYRGGTRVPAFWRWPGSLPEGVDLPQHTAHIDVLPTLCEIAGVELPAAVEKVVEGRSLVPLLADKNAAWPDRPLVTHRGRWPRGQAAAHAFDNCRLREGRWSLVNVQNKPDAWELYDIEADPGEQTNVAAEHPKVVKRLAAAYETWWQRVQPELVNEDLDGPAENPFRTAYWHQFAPRPTFEDVAYGKHPKQKLHFWKTAAATAEQPAPLLFFIHGGGWVAGNRLSGLTDSLQTVLDAGVSVASVEYRFIQEAMEQGIEPPVQAPLTDAARALQFVRSKAAEWQIDATRIAAAGGSAGACTSLWLAFHDDLADPTSDDPVARESTRLIGAAVVGAQTTLDPRQMKEWTPNSRYGGHAFGFMPGIDKRDTQFARFLAGREKILPWINEYSPYALVSADDPPVWLFYRSPPALGQDEKDPTHTANFGVKLKERLDAVKVPCELVYPGATDVSHASLPEAVIGLLKPTAASAN
;
A
#
# COMPACT_ATOMS: atom_id res chain seq x y z
N MET A 1 -35.04 -36.60 10.46
CA MET A 1 -35.15 -37.33 11.75
C MET A 1 -36.59 -37.37 12.28
N GLN A 2 -37.57 -37.81 11.49
CA GLN A 2 -38.90 -38.09 12.06
C GLN A 2 -38.85 -39.47 12.72
N GLY A 3 -38.84 -39.51 14.06
CA GLY A 3 -39.05 -40.72 14.85
C GLY A 3 -37.81 -41.52 15.29
N GLN A 4 -36.59 -40.96 15.23
CA GLN A 4 -35.39 -41.63 15.76
C GLN A 4 -34.94 -40.97 17.07
N GLU A 5 -34.67 -41.80 18.09
CA GLU A 5 -34.06 -41.32 19.33
C GLU A 5 -32.63 -40.80 19.05
N PRO A 6 -32.31 -39.55 19.44
CA PRO A 6 -30.95 -39.04 19.34
C PRO A 6 -30.01 -39.80 20.28
N GLY A 7 -28.75 -39.91 19.87
CA GLY A 7 -27.70 -40.55 20.66
C GLY A 7 -27.42 -39.84 21.99
N LYS A 8 -26.80 -40.53 22.95
CA LYS A 8 -26.37 -39.99 24.25
C LYS A 8 -24.88 -40.27 24.48
N ASP A 9 -24.24 -39.41 25.26
CA ASP A 9 -22.87 -39.58 25.78
C ASP A 9 -21.79 -39.82 24.70
N GLY A 10 -21.85 -39.06 23.60
CA GLY A 10 -20.88 -39.16 22.49
C GLY A 10 -21.08 -40.38 21.60
N THR A 11 -22.10 -41.20 21.87
CA THR A 11 -22.47 -42.35 21.02
C THR A 11 -23.57 -41.91 20.06
N PRO A 12 -23.36 -41.97 18.74
CA PRO A 12 -24.40 -41.60 17.78
C PRO A 12 -25.62 -42.52 17.91
N GLY A 13 -26.82 -41.96 17.71
CA GLY A 13 -28.07 -42.73 17.66
C GLY A 13 -28.07 -43.72 16.50
N ARG A 14 -29.03 -44.65 16.47
CA ARG A 14 -29.12 -45.63 15.38
C ARG A 14 -29.35 -44.95 14.04
N TYR A 15 -28.35 -44.99 13.16
CA TYR A 15 -28.51 -44.58 11.77
C TYR A 15 -29.53 -45.47 11.06
N ALA A 16 -30.53 -44.86 10.42
CA ALA A 16 -31.30 -45.52 9.38
C ALA A 16 -30.79 -45.07 8.01
N GLN A 17 -30.50 -46.02 7.13
CA GLN A 17 -30.34 -45.72 5.71
C GLN A 17 -31.73 -45.66 5.09
N GLN A 18 -32.08 -44.49 4.54
CA GLN A 18 -33.30 -44.33 3.74
C GLN A 18 -32.92 -44.23 2.27
N GLN A 19 -33.67 -44.93 1.43
CA GLN A 19 -33.53 -44.81 -0.01
C GLN A 19 -34.39 -43.65 -0.47
N ILE A 20 -33.74 -42.51 -0.72
CA ILE A 20 -34.37 -41.33 -1.31
C ILE A 20 -34.10 -41.32 -2.82
N GLY A 21 -35.10 -40.89 -3.60
CA GLY A 21 -34.93 -40.68 -5.04
C GLY A 21 -34.04 -39.46 -5.33
N LEU A 22 -33.94 -39.08 -6.59
CA LEU A 22 -33.29 -37.82 -6.96
C LEU A 22 -34.16 -36.65 -6.51
N VAL A 23 -33.60 -35.84 -5.62
CA VAL A 23 -34.22 -34.64 -5.05
C VAL A 23 -33.21 -33.49 -5.10
N LEU A 24 -33.70 -32.27 -5.22
CA LEU A 24 -32.89 -31.05 -5.21
C LEU A 24 -33.42 -30.12 -4.12
N PHE A 25 -32.55 -29.59 -3.27
CA PHE A 25 -32.93 -28.64 -2.21
C PHE A 25 -32.29 -27.28 -2.44
N ASN A 26 -33.04 -26.21 -2.20
CA ASN A 26 -32.49 -24.86 -2.15
C ASN A 26 -32.02 -24.54 -0.73
N LEU A 27 -30.75 -24.82 -0.43
CA LEU A 27 -30.19 -24.66 0.92
C LEU A 27 -30.15 -23.21 1.43
N ALA A 28 -30.38 -22.20 0.57
CA ALA A 28 -30.47 -20.81 1.01
C ALA A 28 -31.84 -20.49 1.66
N GLU A 29 -32.89 -21.20 1.25
CA GLU A 29 -34.27 -20.99 1.73
C GLU A 29 -34.78 -22.17 2.56
N ASP A 30 -34.17 -23.34 2.40
CA ASP A 30 -34.51 -24.60 3.06
C ASP A 30 -33.26 -25.36 3.50
N LEU A 31 -32.61 -24.84 4.54
CA LEU A 31 -31.47 -25.47 5.22
C LEU A 31 -31.78 -26.87 5.76
N GLY A 32 -33.07 -27.20 5.98
CA GLY A 32 -33.50 -28.47 6.55
C GLY A 32 -33.72 -29.57 5.52
N GLU A 33 -33.51 -29.31 4.23
CA GLU A 33 -33.72 -30.26 3.12
C GLU A 33 -35.13 -30.89 3.15
N GLN A 34 -36.15 -30.06 3.39
CA GLN A 34 -37.54 -30.49 3.54
C GLN A 34 -38.37 -30.41 2.25
N ARG A 35 -37.97 -29.55 1.30
CA ARG A 35 -38.70 -29.24 0.08
C ARG A 35 -37.86 -29.57 -1.15
N ASP A 36 -38.24 -30.66 -1.81
CA ASP A 36 -37.70 -31.01 -3.13
C ASP A 36 -38.19 -30.01 -4.20
N VAL A 37 -37.23 -29.35 -4.85
CA VAL A 37 -37.42 -28.39 -5.95
C VAL A 37 -36.89 -28.93 -7.29
N ALA A 38 -36.57 -30.22 -7.41
CA ALA A 38 -35.97 -30.80 -8.62
C ALA A 38 -36.83 -30.59 -9.88
N LYS A 39 -38.15 -30.58 -9.74
CA LYS A 39 -39.09 -30.34 -10.85
C LYS A 39 -39.10 -28.89 -11.33
N ASP A 40 -38.79 -27.96 -10.43
CA ASP A 40 -38.82 -26.52 -10.71
C ASP A 40 -37.51 -26.07 -11.40
N PHE A 41 -36.42 -26.84 -11.24
CA PHE A 41 -35.08 -26.53 -11.77
C PHE A 41 -34.42 -27.73 -12.50
N PRO A 42 -35.02 -28.23 -13.59
CA PRO A 42 -34.52 -29.41 -14.30
C PRO A 42 -33.11 -29.19 -14.91
N GLU A 43 -32.76 -27.97 -15.26
CA GLU A 43 -31.42 -27.61 -15.77
C GLU A 43 -30.34 -27.70 -14.70
N VAL A 44 -30.67 -27.41 -13.44
CA VAL A 44 -29.75 -27.54 -12.30
C VAL A 44 -29.52 -29.01 -12.00
N VAL A 45 -30.59 -29.82 -12.02
CA VAL A 45 -30.50 -31.28 -11.88
C VAL A 45 -29.57 -31.85 -12.95
N ALA A 46 -29.81 -31.54 -14.24
CA ALA A 46 -29.00 -32.06 -15.33
C ALA A 46 -27.51 -31.67 -15.21
N ARG A 47 -27.21 -30.44 -14.76
CA ARG A 47 -25.83 -29.99 -14.52
C ARG A 47 -25.16 -30.79 -13.40
N LEU A 48 -25.86 -31.01 -12.29
CA LEU A 48 -25.31 -31.76 -11.14
C LEU A 48 -25.15 -33.25 -11.47
N GLU A 49 -26.08 -33.84 -12.21
CA GLU A 49 -25.95 -35.20 -12.74
C GLU A 49 -24.72 -35.35 -13.64
N ALA A 50 -24.45 -34.38 -14.53
CA ALA A 50 -23.26 -34.43 -15.37
C ALA A 50 -21.95 -34.39 -14.56
N ILE A 51 -21.92 -33.68 -13.44
CA ILE A 51 -20.76 -33.66 -12.52
C ILE A 51 -20.64 -35.02 -11.80
N ALA A 52 -21.76 -35.55 -11.29
CA ALA A 52 -21.79 -36.85 -10.65
C ALA A 52 -21.33 -37.97 -11.60
N GLU A 53 -21.75 -37.95 -12.86
CA GLU A 53 -21.33 -38.93 -13.88
C GLU A 53 -19.82 -38.91 -14.15
N ARG A 54 -19.20 -37.72 -14.18
CA ARG A 54 -17.73 -37.60 -14.29
C ARG A 54 -17.04 -38.20 -13.06
N ALA A 55 -17.53 -37.92 -11.86
CA ALA A 55 -16.99 -38.49 -10.64
C ALA A 55 -17.15 -40.02 -10.59
N ARG A 56 -18.30 -40.56 -11.02
CA ARG A 56 -18.53 -42.01 -11.15
C ARG A 56 -17.58 -42.66 -12.15
N ALA A 57 -17.25 -41.96 -13.25
CA ALA A 57 -16.31 -42.47 -14.25
C ALA A 57 -14.89 -42.59 -13.70
N ASP A 58 -14.46 -41.66 -12.84
CA ASP A 58 -13.12 -41.66 -12.27
C ASP A 58 -13.00 -42.53 -11.00
N LEU A 59 -13.86 -42.32 -10.01
CA LEU A 59 -13.76 -42.96 -8.69
C LEU A 59 -14.51 -44.28 -8.59
N GLY A 60 -15.42 -44.54 -9.53
CA GLY A 60 -16.35 -45.65 -9.46
C GLY A 60 -17.53 -45.32 -8.55
N ASP A 61 -18.54 -46.19 -8.57
CA ASP A 61 -19.72 -46.04 -7.75
C ASP A 61 -20.29 -47.41 -7.39
N ARG A 62 -20.25 -47.71 -6.09
CA ARG A 62 -20.70 -48.99 -5.54
C ARG A 62 -22.22 -49.17 -5.66
N LEU A 63 -23.00 -48.09 -5.70
CA LEU A 63 -24.46 -48.15 -5.84
C LEU A 63 -24.86 -48.51 -7.27
N THR A 64 -24.13 -48.02 -8.27
CA THR A 64 -24.34 -48.33 -9.68
C THR A 64 -23.43 -49.47 -10.19
N LYS A 65 -22.57 -50.02 -9.33
CA LYS A 65 -21.55 -51.03 -9.65
C LYS A 65 -20.60 -50.60 -10.78
N ARG A 66 -20.37 -49.29 -10.94
CA ARG A 66 -19.40 -48.76 -11.90
C ARG A 66 -18.01 -48.86 -11.31
N GLU A 67 -17.07 -49.46 -12.03
CA GLU A 67 -15.65 -49.37 -11.71
C GLU A 67 -15.07 -48.09 -12.33
N GLY A 68 -14.42 -47.28 -11.49
CA GLY A 68 -13.80 -46.03 -11.90
C GLY A 68 -12.40 -46.22 -12.48
N SER A 69 -12.03 -45.41 -13.47
CA SER A 69 -10.72 -45.45 -14.11
C SER A 69 -9.55 -45.10 -13.18
N GLY A 70 -9.80 -44.36 -12.09
CA GLY A 70 -8.81 -43.90 -11.12
C GLY A 70 -8.58 -44.84 -9.92
N LEU A 71 -9.28 -45.98 -9.84
CA LEU A 71 -9.13 -46.94 -8.73
C LEU A 71 -7.76 -47.64 -8.79
N ARG A 72 -6.92 -47.42 -7.77
CA ARG A 72 -5.65 -48.13 -7.61
C ARG A 72 -5.85 -49.42 -6.79
N PRO A 73 -5.14 -50.52 -7.12
CA PRO A 73 -5.18 -51.74 -6.32
C PRO A 73 -4.61 -51.49 -4.92
N ALA A 74 -5.16 -52.19 -3.93
CA ALA A 74 -4.66 -52.15 -2.56
C ALA A 74 -3.21 -52.68 -2.51
N GLY A 75 -2.30 -51.92 -1.89
CA GLY A 75 -0.90 -52.31 -1.74
C GLY A 75 -0.75 -53.55 -0.88
N GLN A 76 -0.03 -54.56 -1.36
CA GLN A 76 0.30 -55.76 -0.60
C GLN A 76 1.76 -55.71 -0.13
N LEU A 77 2.00 -55.98 1.16
CA LEU A 77 3.35 -56.13 1.72
C LEU A 77 3.90 -57.51 1.33
N GLN A 78 5.09 -57.55 0.71
CA GLN A 78 5.79 -58.81 0.49
C GLN A 78 6.34 -59.34 1.81
N VAL A 79 5.92 -60.55 2.18
CA VAL A 79 6.44 -61.27 3.35
C VAL A 79 7.73 -61.99 2.93
N VAL A 80 8.86 -61.58 3.50
CA VAL A 80 10.14 -62.29 3.37
C VAL A 80 10.32 -63.19 4.59
N SER A 81 10.62 -64.48 4.37
CA SER A 81 10.75 -65.51 5.40
C SER A 81 12.05 -65.37 6.22
N PRO A 82 12.06 -65.80 7.51
CA PRO A 82 13.17 -65.57 8.42
C PRO A 82 14.11 -66.78 8.50
N GLU A 83 15.14 -66.87 7.66
CA GLU A 83 16.21 -67.88 7.86
C GLU A 83 17.66 -67.36 7.83
N ASP A 84 17.97 -66.16 7.35
CA ASP A 84 19.38 -65.72 7.27
C ASP A 84 19.82 -64.80 8.41
N SER A 85 19.59 -65.21 9.67
CA SER A 85 20.18 -64.56 10.85
C SER A 85 21.02 -65.51 11.68
N ALA A 86 22.32 -65.63 11.35
CA ALA A 86 23.33 -66.10 12.29
C ALA A 86 24.76 -65.72 11.86
N SER A 87 25.29 -64.60 12.36
CA SER A 87 26.40 -64.65 13.33
C SER A 87 26.98 -63.26 13.65
N LYS A 88 27.24 -63.05 14.96
CA LYS A 88 28.14 -62.09 15.63
C LYS A 88 27.60 -60.70 16.01
N LEU A 89 27.28 -60.56 17.30
CA LEU A 89 27.30 -59.34 18.13
C LEU A 89 28.48 -59.47 19.14
N PRO A 90 28.91 -58.41 19.87
CA PRO A 90 29.19 -57.04 19.44
C PRO A 90 30.51 -56.46 20.05
N THR A 91 31.03 -55.37 19.48
CA THR A 91 31.79 -54.36 20.26
C THR A 91 31.25 -52.97 19.95
N LYS A 92 31.00 -52.20 21.01
CA LYS A 92 30.36 -50.88 21.04
C LYS A 92 30.90 -49.92 19.97
N GLN A 93 30.03 -49.50 19.06
CA GLN A 93 30.13 -48.25 18.33
C GLN A 93 28.84 -47.45 18.53
N THR A 94 29.03 -46.13 18.63
CA THR A 94 28.02 -45.06 18.63
C THR A 94 26.93 -45.32 17.58
N PRO A 95 25.66 -44.96 17.83
CA PRO A 95 24.61 -45.19 16.83
C PRO A 95 24.97 -44.47 15.53
N PRO A 96 24.90 -45.14 14.36
CA PRO A 96 24.99 -44.46 13.09
C PRO A 96 23.75 -43.56 12.91
N VAL A 97 23.98 -42.36 12.39
CA VAL A 97 22.95 -41.46 11.88
C VAL A 97 22.15 -42.24 10.82
N PRO A 98 20.81 -42.28 10.88
CA PRO A 98 20.03 -42.94 9.84
C PRO A 98 20.23 -42.22 8.51
N GLU A 99 20.57 -42.96 7.46
CA GLU A 99 20.57 -42.43 6.09
C GLU A 99 19.21 -41.80 5.75
N GLU A 100 19.26 -40.53 5.33
CA GLU A 100 18.10 -39.76 4.90
C GLU A 100 17.45 -40.38 3.66
N LYS A 101 16.24 -40.92 3.82
CA LYS A 101 15.33 -41.04 2.69
C LYS A 101 14.99 -39.62 2.23
N LYS A 102 15.43 -39.23 1.02
CA LYS A 102 15.03 -37.97 0.38
C LYS A 102 13.50 -37.83 0.46
N SER A 103 13.04 -36.74 1.07
CA SER A 103 11.63 -36.35 1.12
C SER A 103 11.06 -36.20 -0.30
N VAL A 104 9.81 -36.62 -0.50
CA VAL A 104 9.08 -36.50 -1.79
C VAL A 104 8.89 -35.03 -2.21
N LEU A 105 9.09 -34.06 -1.30
CA LEU A 105 8.94 -32.62 -1.56
C LEU A 105 10.23 -31.92 -1.99
N ALA A 106 11.40 -32.48 -1.67
CA ALA A 106 12.70 -31.84 -1.92
C ALA A 106 13.04 -31.81 -3.41
N GLY A 107 13.51 -30.65 -3.90
CA GLY A 107 13.94 -30.48 -5.29
C GLY A 107 12.82 -30.48 -6.33
N ARG A 108 11.55 -30.39 -5.93
CA ARG A 108 10.40 -30.39 -6.85
C ARG A 108 10.23 -29.10 -7.66
N ARG A 109 10.81 -28.00 -7.20
CA ARG A 109 10.82 -26.70 -7.91
C ARG A 109 9.44 -26.16 -8.33
N PRO A 110 8.43 -26.14 -7.45
CA PRO A 110 7.15 -25.50 -7.76
C PRO A 110 7.31 -23.99 -7.93
N ASN A 111 6.31 -23.33 -8.51
CA ASN A 111 6.13 -21.90 -8.29
C ASN A 111 5.89 -21.64 -6.79
N ILE A 112 6.35 -20.50 -6.30
CA ILE A 112 6.21 -20.13 -4.89
C ILE A 112 5.54 -18.75 -4.82
N ILE A 113 4.43 -18.66 -4.10
CA ILE A 113 3.78 -17.40 -3.76
C ILE A 113 3.77 -17.27 -2.25
N TYR A 114 4.50 -16.29 -1.72
CA TYR A 114 4.50 -15.97 -0.31
C TYR A 114 3.74 -14.65 -0.10
N VAL A 115 2.55 -14.74 0.49
CA VAL A 115 1.72 -13.60 0.85
C VAL A 115 1.99 -13.23 2.31
N MET A 116 2.34 -11.97 2.53
CA MET A 116 2.56 -11.39 3.86
C MET A 116 1.73 -10.13 4.05
N THR A 117 0.82 -10.13 5.01
CA THR A 117 0.09 -8.92 5.43
C THR A 117 0.81 -8.25 6.60
N ASP A 118 0.51 -6.97 6.83
CA ASP A 118 1.19 -6.11 7.81
C ASP A 118 0.24 -5.76 8.96
N ASP A 119 0.63 -6.08 10.20
CA ASP A 119 -0.16 -5.83 11.42
C ASP A 119 -1.45 -6.64 11.62
N GLN A 120 -1.71 -7.64 10.79
CA GLN A 120 -2.79 -8.61 11.00
C GLN A 120 -2.33 -9.70 11.98
N GLY A 121 -3.02 -9.85 13.12
CA GLY A 121 -2.66 -10.86 14.12
C GLY A 121 -3.33 -12.22 13.91
N TYR A 122 -3.00 -13.18 14.78
CA TYR A 122 -3.62 -14.52 14.76
C TYR A 122 -5.14 -14.48 14.88
N GLY A 123 -5.68 -13.66 15.78
CA GLY A 123 -7.12 -13.50 15.97
C GLY A 123 -7.84 -12.73 14.86
N ASP A 124 -7.10 -12.20 13.88
CA ASP A 124 -7.65 -11.41 12.77
C ASP A 124 -7.94 -12.28 11.53
N VAL A 125 -8.40 -13.51 11.76
CA VAL A 125 -8.90 -14.47 10.76
C VAL A 125 -10.20 -15.07 11.30
N GLY A 126 -11.27 -15.06 10.49
CA GLY A 126 -12.60 -15.51 10.90
C GLY A 126 -12.59 -16.94 11.46
N SER A 127 -11.99 -17.89 10.74
CA SER A 127 -11.86 -19.29 11.14
C SER A 127 -10.97 -19.56 12.36
N HIS A 128 -10.29 -18.55 12.92
CA HIS A 128 -9.65 -18.65 14.24
C HIS A 128 -10.58 -18.29 15.41
N GLY A 129 -11.86 -18.03 15.14
CA GLY A 129 -12.88 -17.78 16.16
C GLY A 129 -13.21 -16.31 16.38
N ASN A 130 -12.78 -15.42 15.48
CA ASN A 130 -13.15 -14.02 15.58
C ASN A 130 -14.69 -13.85 15.45
N PRO A 131 -15.37 -13.23 16.43
CA PRO A 131 -16.83 -13.17 16.43
C PRO A 131 -17.42 -12.16 15.44
N ILE A 132 -16.60 -11.26 14.88
CA ILE A 132 -17.06 -10.11 14.07
C ILE A 132 -16.50 -10.18 12.64
N LEU A 133 -15.19 -10.40 12.54
CA LEU A 133 -14.47 -10.36 11.27
C LEU A 133 -14.81 -11.58 10.41
N LYS A 134 -15.10 -11.33 9.13
CA LYS A 134 -15.37 -12.38 8.14
C LYS A 134 -14.26 -12.40 7.09
N THR A 135 -13.63 -13.56 6.92
CA THR A 135 -12.55 -13.79 5.94
C THR A 135 -12.76 -15.09 5.16
N PRO A 136 -13.85 -15.23 4.39
CA PRO A 136 -14.21 -16.49 3.74
C PRO A 136 -13.11 -17.05 2.81
N GLN A 137 -12.30 -16.21 2.17
CA GLN A 137 -11.24 -16.69 1.27
C GLN A 137 -10.03 -17.19 2.06
N LEU A 138 -9.64 -16.53 3.14
CA LEU A 138 -8.62 -17.02 4.06
C LEU A 138 -9.09 -18.28 4.79
N ASP A 139 -10.38 -18.38 5.13
CA ASP A 139 -10.97 -19.56 5.75
C ASP A 139 -10.93 -20.76 4.79
N ARG A 140 -11.23 -20.54 3.50
CA ARG A 140 -11.04 -21.55 2.44
C ARG A 140 -9.56 -21.92 2.26
N LEU A 141 -8.66 -20.95 2.22
CA LEU A 141 -7.23 -21.22 2.13
C LEU A 141 -6.77 -22.08 3.30
N ARG A 142 -7.18 -21.71 4.52
CA ARG A 142 -6.89 -22.43 5.76
C ARG A 142 -7.36 -23.89 5.70
N SER A 143 -8.57 -24.16 5.21
CA SER A 143 -9.10 -25.52 5.12
C SER A 143 -8.33 -26.39 4.12
N GLN A 144 -7.78 -25.77 3.07
CA GLN A 144 -6.98 -26.42 2.02
C GLN A 144 -5.48 -26.48 2.33
N SER A 145 -5.06 -26.07 3.52
CA SER A 145 -3.64 -25.93 3.87
C SER A 145 -3.22 -26.91 4.96
N VAL A 146 -1.92 -27.19 4.97
CA VAL A 146 -1.19 -27.51 6.19
C VAL A 146 -1.06 -26.21 7.01
N ARG A 147 -1.33 -26.27 8.31
CA ARG A 147 -1.39 -25.11 9.20
C ARG A 147 -0.37 -25.25 10.31
N LEU A 148 0.58 -24.34 10.37
CA LEU A 148 1.55 -24.28 11.46
C LEU A 148 0.91 -23.52 12.63
N THR A 149 0.36 -24.23 13.61
CA THR A 149 -0.46 -23.59 14.65
C THR A 149 0.36 -22.89 15.73
N GLU A 150 1.64 -23.21 15.86
CA GLU A 150 2.62 -22.52 16.73
C GLU A 150 3.77 -21.92 15.88
N PHE A 151 3.40 -21.15 14.84
CA PHE A 151 4.35 -20.41 14.01
C PHE A 151 4.59 -19.00 14.57
N HIS A 152 5.86 -18.68 14.83
CA HIS A 152 6.26 -17.42 15.46
C HIS A 152 7.13 -16.53 14.56
N VAL A 153 6.85 -15.23 14.64
CA VAL A 153 7.56 -14.11 14.01
C VAL A 153 8.15 -13.16 15.05
N SER A 154 9.02 -12.25 14.62
CA SER A 154 9.45 -11.12 15.45
C SER A 154 8.26 -10.21 15.77
N PRO A 155 8.32 -9.40 16.84
CA PRO A 155 7.15 -8.67 17.32
C PRO A 155 6.82 -7.42 16.49
N THR A 156 7.59 -7.14 15.44
CA THR A 156 7.45 -5.97 14.56
C THR A 156 7.93 -6.28 13.13
N CYS A 157 7.39 -5.52 12.17
CA CYS A 157 7.56 -5.70 10.72
C CYS A 157 8.98 -5.91 10.17
N ALA A 158 9.87 -4.90 10.21
CA ALA A 158 11.21 -4.99 9.60
C ALA A 158 12.05 -6.18 10.15
N PRO A 159 12.09 -6.43 11.48
CA PRO A 159 12.64 -7.65 12.05
C PRO A 159 12.16 -8.96 11.39
N THR A 160 10.84 -9.17 11.30
CA THR A 160 10.29 -10.40 10.70
C THR A 160 10.70 -10.53 9.23
N ARG A 161 10.67 -9.43 8.48
CA ARG A 161 11.05 -9.40 7.06
C ARG A 161 12.53 -9.76 6.88
N ALA A 162 13.40 -9.26 7.76
CA ALA A 162 14.83 -9.57 7.73
C ALA A 162 15.08 -11.06 7.99
N ALA A 163 14.43 -11.61 9.02
CA ALA A 163 14.59 -13.00 9.40
C ALA A 163 13.98 -13.98 8.36
N LEU A 164 12.85 -13.63 7.73
CA LEU A 164 12.31 -14.34 6.57
C LEU A 164 13.32 -14.40 5.41
N MET A 165 13.95 -13.26 5.10
CA MET A 165 14.88 -13.16 3.98
C MET A 165 16.22 -13.85 4.24
N THR A 166 16.60 -14.08 5.50
CA THR A 166 17.96 -14.54 5.85
C THR A 166 18.02 -15.86 6.59
N GLY A 167 16.89 -16.39 7.06
CA GLY A 167 16.83 -17.66 7.79
C GLY A 167 17.56 -17.63 9.13
N ARG A 168 17.78 -16.44 9.70
CA ARG A 168 18.47 -16.21 10.98
C ARG A 168 17.83 -15.05 11.73
N HIS A 169 18.08 -14.95 13.03
CA HIS A 169 17.52 -13.89 13.87
C HIS A 169 17.89 -12.50 13.33
N GLU A 170 16.93 -11.58 13.29
CA GLU A 170 17.00 -10.26 12.66
C GLU A 170 18.20 -9.42 13.09
N PHE A 171 18.55 -9.45 14.38
CA PHE A 171 19.66 -8.70 14.98
C PHE A 171 21.00 -9.17 14.42
N ARG A 172 21.12 -10.47 14.10
CA ARG A 172 22.30 -11.02 13.43
C ARG A 172 22.38 -10.61 11.96
N SER A 173 21.27 -10.14 11.40
CA SER A 173 21.17 -9.54 10.05
C SER A 173 21.18 -8.01 10.10
N GLY A 174 21.55 -7.41 11.23
CA GLY A 174 21.67 -5.96 11.45
C GLY A 174 20.35 -5.23 11.74
N VAL A 175 19.21 -5.91 11.62
CA VAL A 175 17.89 -5.28 11.75
C VAL A 175 17.41 -5.40 13.18
N THR A 176 17.34 -4.26 13.87
CA THR A 176 16.96 -4.18 15.28
C THR A 176 15.83 -3.19 15.53
N HIS A 177 15.47 -2.36 14.55
CA HIS A 177 14.36 -1.42 14.67
C HIS A 177 13.59 -1.31 13.35
N THR A 178 12.52 -0.53 13.34
CA THR A 178 11.69 -0.27 12.14
C THR A 178 12.01 1.07 11.46
N ILE A 179 12.87 1.87 12.05
CA ILE A 179 13.29 3.23 11.65
C ILE A 179 14.67 3.50 12.28
N HIS A 180 15.22 4.71 12.09
CA HIS A 180 16.52 5.13 12.63
C HIS A 180 17.67 4.30 12.06
N GLU A 181 17.63 4.02 10.76
CA GLU A 181 18.68 3.30 10.02
C GLU A 181 18.90 1.85 10.46
N ARG A 182 18.15 1.41 11.46
CA ARG A 182 18.25 0.09 12.08
C ARG A 182 17.23 -0.90 11.52
N GLU A 183 16.49 -0.49 10.49
CA GLU A 183 15.71 -1.33 9.59
C GLU A 183 16.53 -1.83 8.39
N ARG A 184 17.75 -1.32 8.15
CA ARG A 184 18.60 -1.70 7.03
C ARG A 184 19.04 -3.16 7.13
N LEU A 185 18.72 -3.99 6.14
CA LEU A 185 19.24 -5.34 6.11
C LEU A 185 20.74 -5.32 5.79
N ALA A 186 21.58 -5.90 6.65
CA ALA A 186 23.03 -5.96 6.46
C ALA A 186 23.40 -6.35 5.03
N LEU A 187 24.28 -5.59 4.38
CA LEU A 187 24.66 -5.82 2.98
C LEU A 187 25.40 -7.14 2.78
N SER A 188 26.03 -7.66 3.82
CA SER A 188 26.68 -8.98 3.82
C SER A 188 25.69 -10.15 3.87
N ALA A 189 24.40 -9.91 4.18
CA ALA A 189 23.40 -10.97 4.27
C ALA A 189 22.92 -11.41 2.89
N THR A 190 23.09 -12.71 2.59
CA THR A 190 22.49 -13.36 1.42
C THR A 190 20.99 -13.56 1.65
N THR A 191 20.18 -13.19 0.66
CA THR A 191 18.72 -13.24 0.77
C THR A 191 18.11 -14.47 0.10
N LEU A 192 16.94 -14.89 0.55
CA LEU A 192 16.12 -15.94 -0.06
C LEU A 192 15.97 -15.81 -1.59
N PRO A 193 15.58 -14.65 -2.17
CA PRO A 193 15.50 -14.52 -3.63
C PRO A 193 16.85 -14.69 -4.33
N GLN A 194 17.98 -14.26 -3.74
CA GLN A 194 19.31 -14.52 -4.31
C GLN A 194 19.60 -16.02 -4.36
N LEU A 195 19.21 -16.78 -3.32
CA LEU A 195 19.37 -18.23 -3.27
C LEU A 195 18.46 -18.94 -4.29
N LEU A 196 17.17 -18.57 -4.36
CA LEU A 196 16.22 -19.17 -5.32
C LEU A 196 16.63 -18.93 -6.78
N LYS A 197 17.25 -17.79 -7.09
CA LYS A 197 17.80 -17.53 -8.43
C LYS A 197 18.85 -18.54 -8.86
N THR A 198 19.61 -19.13 -7.92
CA THR A 198 20.58 -20.19 -8.25
C THR A 198 19.90 -21.48 -8.75
N ALA A 199 18.62 -21.69 -8.40
CA ALA A 199 17.79 -22.76 -8.94
C ALA A 199 16.96 -22.35 -10.17
N GLY A 200 17.20 -21.16 -10.75
CA GLY A 200 16.54 -20.69 -11.98
C GLY A 200 15.20 -19.97 -11.78
N TYR A 201 14.85 -19.62 -10.54
CA TYR A 201 13.62 -18.86 -10.27
C TYR A 201 13.72 -17.44 -10.83
N THR A 202 12.63 -16.96 -11.43
CA THR A 202 12.39 -15.52 -11.61
C THR A 202 11.72 -14.98 -10.36
N THR A 203 12.14 -13.83 -9.85
CA THR A 203 11.74 -13.35 -8.52
C THR A 203 11.04 -12.00 -8.60
N GLY A 204 9.96 -11.81 -7.84
CA GLY A 204 9.18 -10.57 -7.86
C GLY A 204 8.70 -10.17 -6.47
N ILE A 205 8.77 -8.88 -6.15
CA ILE A 205 8.22 -8.28 -4.93
C ILE A 205 7.16 -7.24 -5.24
N PHE A 206 6.04 -7.29 -4.52
CA PHE A 206 4.89 -6.40 -4.68
C PHE A 206 4.43 -5.90 -3.31
N GLY A 207 4.50 -4.58 -3.06
CA GLY A 207 4.06 -3.96 -1.81
C GLY A 207 5.20 -3.37 -0.97
N LYS A 208 5.43 -3.91 0.22
CA LYS A 208 6.32 -3.37 1.26
C LYS A 208 7.64 -4.12 1.35
N TRP A 209 8.75 -3.40 1.22
CA TRP A 209 10.09 -3.94 1.43
C TRP A 209 10.56 -3.78 2.88
N HIS A 210 10.74 -2.52 3.32
CA HIS A 210 11.09 -2.12 4.70
C HIS A 210 12.39 -2.71 5.24
N LEU A 211 13.41 -2.85 4.37
CA LEU A 211 14.73 -3.38 4.70
C LEU A 211 15.88 -2.47 4.24
N GLY A 212 15.62 -1.16 4.18
CA GLY A 212 16.53 -0.09 3.75
C GLY A 212 16.07 0.60 2.45
N ASP A 213 16.38 1.90 2.35
CA ASP A 213 15.87 2.77 1.27
C ASP A 213 16.95 3.18 0.26
N GLU A 214 18.20 3.20 0.68
CA GLU A 214 19.35 3.51 -0.17
C GLU A 214 19.49 2.43 -1.25
N ASP A 215 20.08 2.79 -2.40
CA ASP A 215 20.09 1.92 -3.58
C ASP A 215 20.66 0.52 -3.29
N ALA A 216 21.73 0.42 -2.50
CA ALA A 216 22.33 -0.86 -2.11
C ALA A 216 21.40 -1.78 -1.30
N TYR A 217 20.38 -1.22 -0.62
CA TYR A 217 19.39 -1.97 0.14
C TYR A 217 18.11 -2.26 -0.65
N GLN A 218 17.92 -1.66 -1.82
CA GLN A 218 16.71 -1.84 -2.63
C GLN A 218 16.55 -3.30 -3.08
N PRO A 219 15.31 -3.81 -3.16
CA PRO A 219 15.07 -5.24 -3.43
C PRO A 219 15.68 -5.74 -4.74
N GLY A 220 15.84 -4.86 -5.75
CA GLY A 220 16.51 -5.19 -7.01
C GLY A 220 17.98 -5.60 -6.81
N GLU A 221 18.69 -4.91 -5.90
CA GLU A 221 20.06 -5.26 -5.50
C GLU A 221 20.10 -6.44 -4.52
N ARG A 222 18.95 -6.81 -3.96
CA ARG A 222 18.78 -7.90 -2.99
C ARG A 222 18.10 -9.13 -3.59
N GLY A 223 18.17 -9.28 -4.91
CA GLY A 223 17.85 -10.52 -5.62
C GLY A 223 16.50 -10.56 -6.32
N PHE A 224 15.67 -9.52 -6.23
CA PHE A 224 14.38 -9.48 -6.94
C PHE A 224 14.54 -8.98 -8.39
N ASP A 225 14.00 -9.71 -9.37
CA ASP A 225 14.01 -9.32 -10.79
C ASP A 225 12.91 -8.31 -11.13
N ARG A 226 11.75 -8.42 -10.48
CA ARG A 226 10.63 -7.49 -10.58
C ARG A 226 10.44 -6.78 -9.24
N VAL A 227 10.48 -5.46 -9.25
CA VAL A 227 10.29 -4.62 -8.06
C VAL A 227 9.09 -3.72 -8.28
N PHE A 228 8.09 -3.82 -7.42
CA PHE A 228 6.93 -2.93 -7.42
C PHE A 228 6.55 -2.57 -5.98
N ILE A 229 7.22 -1.56 -5.41
CA ILE A 229 7.14 -1.27 -3.97
C ILE A 229 6.85 0.20 -3.65
N HIS A 230 6.22 0.45 -2.51
CA HIS A 230 6.26 1.76 -1.87
C HIS A 230 7.49 1.85 -0.94
N GLY A 231 7.88 3.06 -0.56
CA GLY A 231 8.99 3.30 0.38
C GLY A 231 8.53 3.22 1.84
N ALA A 232 9.47 3.31 2.78
CA ALA A 232 9.22 3.26 4.23
C ALA A 232 8.54 1.97 4.75
N GLY A 233 8.14 2.03 6.03
CA GLY A 233 7.35 1.01 6.71
C GLY A 233 5.84 1.09 6.45
N GLY A 234 5.35 2.10 5.76
CA GLY A 234 3.94 2.27 5.42
C GLY A 234 3.75 3.39 4.42
N ILE A 235 2.69 3.30 3.61
CA ILE A 235 2.42 4.29 2.56
C ILE A 235 2.21 5.69 3.16
N GLY A 236 2.94 6.66 2.62
CA GLY A 236 2.92 8.06 3.04
C GLY A 236 3.73 8.37 4.31
N GLN A 237 4.42 7.38 4.90
CA GLN A 237 5.31 7.61 6.04
C GLN A 237 6.67 8.16 5.60
N SER A 238 7.25 9.03 6.42
CA SER A 238 8.60 9.54 6.19
C SER A 238 9.25 9.92 7.51
N TYR A 239 10.50 9.46 7.71
CA TYR A 239 11.34 9.78 8.86
C TYR A 239 12.62 10.50 8.39
N PRO A 240 13.29 11.27 9.27
CA PRO A 240 14.62 11.79 8.98
C PRO A 240 15.59 10.65 8.67
N GLY A 241 16.49 10.87 7.70
CA GLY A 241 17.40 9.83 7.23
C GLY A 241 16.69 8.81 6.36
N SER A 242 16.72 7.53 6.74
CA SER A 242 16.07 6.44 6.01
C SER A 242 14.58 6.25 6.39
N CYS A 243 13.94 5.24 5.81
CA CYS A 243 12.52 4.87 5.99
C CYS A 243 11.53 5.98 5.55
N GLY A 244 11.52 6.32 4.26
CA GLY A 244 10.63 7.31 3.67
C GLY A 244 10.00 6.85 2.37
N ASP A 245 8.79 7.37 2.13
CA ASP A 245 8.00 7.08 0.95
C ASP A 245 7.96 8.27 0.00
N ALA A 246 7.34 8.09 -1.17
CA ALA A 246 7.14 9.16 -2.14
C ALA A 246 6.39 10.35 -1.49
N PRO A 247 6.74 11.60 -1.83
CA PRO A 247 6.06 12.78 -1.30
C PRO A 247 4.54 12.71 -1.50
N ASN A 248 3.78 12.97 -0.43
CA ASN A 248 2.31 12.99 -0.43
C ASN A 248 1.64 11.70 -0.93
N ASN A 249 2.31 10.55 -0.80
CA ASN A 249 1.75 9.25 -1.19
C ASN A 249 0.51 8.88 -0.36
N ARG A 250 -0.43 8.15 -0.95
CA ARG A 250 -1.74 7.82 -0.37
C ARG A 250 -2.17 6.41 -0.71
N TYR A 251 -3.09 5.87 0.08
CA TYR A 251 -3.68 4.54 -0.14
C TYR A 251 -4.48 4.43 -1.44
N PHE A 252 -5.01 5.55 -1.95
CA PHE A 252 -5.70 5.62 -3.24
C PHE A 252 -4.82 6.30 -4.26
N ASN A 253 -4.67 5.65 -5.41
CA ASN A 253 -3.78 6.06 -6.48
C ASN A 253 -2.35 6.27 -5.94
N PRO A 254 -1.73 5.24 -5.31
CA PRO A 254 -0.39 5.39 -4.77
C PRO A 254 0.63 5.64 -5.88
N ILE A 255 1.69 6.37 -5.53
CA ILE A 255 2.92 6.47 -6.28
C ILE A 255 3.81 5.29 -5.85
N ILE A 256 4.25 4.47 -6.80
CA ILE A 256 5.02 3.25 -6.54
C ILE A 256 6.36 3.31 -7.26
N ARG A 257 7.45 2.89 -6.62
CA ARG A 257 8.74 2.68 -7.28
C ARG A 257 8.74 1.29 -7.93
N SER A 258 8.62 1.30 -9.26
CA SER A 258 8.56 0.16 -10.16
C SER A 258 9.88 0.05 -10.93
N ASP A 259 10.67 -0.99 -10.68
CA ASP A 259 11.99 -1.23 -11.30
C ASP A 259 12.87 0.04 -11.34
N GLY A 260 12.99 0.69 -10.18
CA GLY A 260 13.80 1.90 -10.01
C GLY A 260 13.11 3.22 -10.40
N ARG A 261 11.93 3.19 -11.05
CA ARG A 261 11.19 4.38 -11.48
C ARG A 261 9.86 4.54 -10.77
N PHE A 262 9.51 5.76 -10.40
CA PHE A 262 8.21 6.08 -9.82
C PHE A 262 7.11 6.07 -10.87
N VAL A 263 5.99 5.43 -10.57
CA VAL A 263 4.80 5.37 -11.41
C VAL A 263 3.57 5.76 -10.60
N GLN A 264 2.74 6.64 -11.18
CA GLN A 264 1.45 6.99 -10.61
C GLN A 264 0.43 5.91 -10.97
N THR A 265 -0.09 5.22 -9.95
CA THR A 265 -1.06 4.13 -10.15
C THR A 265 -2.50 4.62 -9.99
N ARG A 266 -3.47 3.75 -10.25
CA ARG A 266 -4.91 4.00 -10.04
C ARG A 266 -5.55 2.90 -9.19
N GLY A 267 -6.43 3.30 -8.28
CA GLY A 267 -7.18 2.41 -7.37
C GLY A 267 -6.57 2.31 -5.97
N TYR A 268 -7.12 1.43 -5.15
CA TYR A 268 -6.67 1.20 -3.78
C TYR A 268 -5.38 0.35 -3.76
N CYS A 269 -4.41 0.72 -2.91
CA CYS A 269 -3.06 0.16 -2.92
C CYS A 269 -3.02 -1.38 -2.86
N THR A 270 -3.79 -2.01 -1.97
CA THR A 270 -3.88 -3.48 -1.88
C THR A 270 -4.34 -4.10 -3.20
N ASP A 271 -5.38 -3.54 -3.83
CA ASP A 271 -5.86 -4.01 -5.13
C ASP A 271 -4.83 -3.81 -6.25
N VAL A 272 -4.03 -2.75 -6.17
CA VAL A 272 -2.94 -2.49 -7.11
C VAL A 272 -1.86 -3.56 -6.95
N PHE A 273 -1.39 -3.86 -5.74
CA PHE A 273 -0.33 -4.84 -5.51
C PHE A 273 -0.72 -6.25 -5.96
N PHE A 274 -1.92 -6.70 -5.61
CA PHE A 274 -2.41 -8.00 -6.06
C PHE A 274 -2.54 -8.07 -7.59
N ARG A 275 -3.12 -7.05 -8.22
CA ARG A 275 -3.28 -7.02 -9.68
C ARG A 275 -1.94 -7.04 -10.41
N GLU A 276 -0.95 -6.29 -9.94
CA GLU A 276 0.40 -6.27 -10.55
C GLU A 276 1.11 -7.61 -10.35
N ALA A 277 0.95 -8.25 -9.19
CA ALA A 277 1.46 -9.60 -8.95
C ALA A 277 0.81 -10.63 -9.86
N GLU A 278 -0.52 -10.63 -10.00
CA GLU A 278 -1.29 -11.52 -10.87
C GLU A 278 -0.88 -11.38 -12.35
N GLN A 279 -0.70 -10.16 -12.83
CA GLN A 279 -0.22 -9.89 -14.21
C GLN A 279 1.20 -10.40 -14.43
N TRP A 280 2.08 -10.21 -13.45
CA TRP A 280 3.45 -10.70 -13.52
C TRP A 280 3.52 -12.24 -13.48
N ILE A 281 2.71 -12.88 -12.63
CA ILE A 281 2.57 -14.35 -12.57
C ILE A 281 2.13 -14.91 -13.92
N GLU A 282 1.11 -14.31 -14.54
CA GLU A 282 0.67 -14.68 -15.89
C GLU A 282 1.77 -14.51 -16.93
N SER A 283 2.59 -13.46 -16.84
CA SER A 283 3.75 -13.29 -17.71
C SER A 283 4.83 -14.36 -17.48
N CYS A 284 5.08 -14.77 -16.24
CA CYS A 284 6.03 -15.84 -15.94
C CYS A 284 5.54 -17.18 -16.47
N HIS A 285 4.25 -17.49 -16.26
CA HIS A 285 3.60 -18.69 -16.76
C HIS A 285 3.67 -18.79 -18.29
N SER A 286 3.35 -17.71 -19.02
CA SER A 286 3.44 -17.71 -20.49
C SER A 286 4.86 -17.92 -21.05
N LYS A 287 5.88 -17.78 -20.21
CA LYS A 287 7.30 -17.99 -20.54
C LYS A 287 7.87 -19.28 -19.97
N ASP A 288 7.04 -20.12 -19.33
CA ASP A 288 7.43 -21.38 -18.70
C ASP A 288 8.62 -21.22 -17.73
N ARG A 289 8.56 -20.22 -16.84
CA ARG A 289 9.59 -19.96 -15.83
C ARG A 289 9.06 -20.20 -14.42
N PRO A 290 9.75 -21.00 -13.58
CA PRO A 290 9.41 -21.07 -12.17
C PRO A 290 9.59 -19.69 -11.53
N PHE A 291 8.65 -19.28 -10.69
CA PHE A 291 8.68 -17.96 -10.08
C PHE A 291 8.58 -17.99 -8.56
N PHE A 292 9.17 -16.97 -7.94
CA PHE A 292 8.97 -16.62 -6.53
C PHE A 292 8.31 -15.25 -6.45
N CYS A 293 7.03 -15.23 -6.08
CA CYS A 293 6.25 -14.02 -5.85
C CYS A 293 6.21 -13.74 -4.34
N TYR A 294 6.82 -12.64 -3.91
CA TYR A 294 6.67 -12.11 -2.56
C TYR A 294 5.66 -10.95 -2.58
N LEU A 295 4.42 -11.26 -2.21
CA LEU A 295 3.31 -10.30 -2.17
C LEU A 295 3.14 -9.80 -0.73
N ALA A 296 3.75 -8.67 -0.43
CA ALA A 296 3.91 -8.17 0.93
C ALA A 296 3.10 -6.88 1.14
N THR A 297 1.78 -6.98 1.28
CA THR A 297 0.93 -5.78 1.36
C THR A 297 1.20 -4.98 2.64
N ASN A 298 1.12 -3.65 2.56
CA ASN A 298 1.14 -2.78 3.74
C ASN A 298 -0.16 -2.80 4.54
N ALA A 299 -1.28 -3.22 3.95
CA ALA A 299 -2.51 -3.36 4.71
C ALA A 299 -2.46 -4.61 5.62
N PRO A 300 -3.15 -4.59 6.78
CA PRO A 300 -3.95 -3.50 7.36
C PRO A 300 -3.21 -2.48 8.25
N HIS A 301 -1.90 -2.25 8.07
CA HIS A 301 -1.13 -1.26 8.85
C HIS A 301 -1.76 0.15 8.79
N ALA A 302 -1.52 0.95 9.82
CA ALA A 302 -1.97 2.34 9.88
C ALA A 302 -1.32 3.21 8.76
N PRO A 303 -1.95 4.32 8.33
CA PRO A 303 -3.28 4.81 8.72
C PRO A 303 -4.40 3.87 8.24
N TYR A 304 -5.44 3.68 9.08
CA TYR A 304 -6.54 2.77 8.78
C TYR A 304 -7.52 3.39 7.79
N ILE A 305 -7.17 3.35 6.51
CA ILE A 305 -7.93 3.91 5.39
C ILE A 305 -8.46 2.73 4.54
N PRO A 306 -9.72 2.30 4.72
CA PRO A 306 -10.31 1.24 3.93
C PRO A 306 -10.75 1.72 2.53
N PRO A 307 -11.04 0.81 1.58
CA PRO A 307 -11.66 1.16 0.30
C PRO A 307 -13.04 1.81 0.47
N ALA A 308 -13.57 2.42 -0.60
CA ALA A 308 -14.78 3.26 -0.59
C ALA A 308 -16.07 2.58 -0.08
N SER A 309 -16.12 1.25 0.00
CA SER A 309 -17.22 0.51 0.65
C SER A 309 -17.31 0.74 2.17
N GLY A 310 -16.32 1.43 2.76
CA GLY A 310 -16.35 1.94 4.14
C GLY A 310 -16.15 0.86 5.21
N ASP A 311 -16.20 1.30 6.47
CA ASP A 311 -16.07 0.50 7.70
C ASP A 311 -17.39 0.41 8.50
N GLU A 312 -18.47 1.00 7.97
CA GLU A 312 -19.76 1.17 8.66
C GLU A 312 -20.39 -0.17 9.08
N ALA A 313 -20.35 -1.19 8.21
CA ALA A 313 -20.87 -2.52 8.54
C ALA A 313 -20.12 -3.15 9.73
N TYR A 314 -18.81 -2.96 9.82
CA TYR A 314 -18.01 -3.45 10.94
C TYR A 314 -18.24 -2.61 12.19
N ARG A 315 -18.38 -1.28 12.08
CA ARG A 315 -18.76 -0.42 13.20
C ARG A 315 -20.08 -0.89 13.81
N LYS A 316 -21.11 -1.09 12.98
CA LYS A 316 -22.41 -1.61 13.43
C LYS A 316 -22.29 -2.99 14.08
N SER A 317 -21.56 -3.91 13.46
CA SER A 317 -21.38 -5.28 14.01
C SER A 317 -20.66 -5.26 15.36
N LEU A 318 -19.67 -4.38 15.53
CA LEU A 318 -18.97 -4.19 16.80
C LEU A 318 -19.91 -3.61 17.86
N GLU A 319 -20.71 -2.59 17.52
CA GLU A 319 -21.69 -1.98 18.42
C GLU A 319 -22.76 -2.99 18.87
N GLU A 320 -23.30 -3.78 17.94
CA GLU A 320 -24.26 -4.87 18.22
C GLU A 320 -23.66 -5.97 19.11
N ALA A 321 -22.35 -6.21 19.01
CA ALA A 321 -21.62 -7.11 19.89
C ALA A 321 -21.23 -6.48 21.25
N GLY A 322 -21.67 -5.26 21.53
CA GLY A 322 -21.50 -4.58 22.82
C GLY A 322 -20.22 -3.74 22.95
N PHE A 323 -19.44 -3.56 21.88
CA PHE A 323 -18.28 -2.66 21.90
C PHE A 323 -18.76 -1.21 21.77
N THR A 324 -18.60 -0.41 22.83
CA THR A 324 -19.10 0.98 22.89
C THR A 324 -18.01 2.05 22.92
N ASN A 325 -16.73 1.65 23.05
CA ASN A 325 -15.62 2.59 23.12
C ASN A 325 -15.34 3.22 21.74
N ALA A 326 -15.62 4.51 21.60
CA ALA A 326 -15.48 5.22 20.32
C ALA A 326 -14.06 5.16 19.71
N LYS A 327 -13.00 5.18 20.54
CA LYS A 327 -11.60 5.08 20.09
C LYS A 327 -11.25 3.67 19.60
N GLN A 328 -11.84 2.66 20.22
CA GLN A 328 -11.71 1.28 19.77
C GLN A 328 -12.43 1.09 18.43
N LEU A 329 -13.70 1.51 18.35
CA LEU A 329 -14.51 1.40 17.14
C LEU A 329 -13.87 2.12 15.95
N SER A 330 -13.38 3.36 16.14
CA SER A 330 -12.73 4.14 15.08
C SER A 330 -11.40 3.59 14.60
N ARG A 331 -10.81 2.62 15.29
CA ARG A 331 -9.60 1.90 14.87
C ARG A 331 -9.91 0.54 14.30
N VAL A 332 -10.75 -0.25 14.98
CA VAL A 332 -10.98 -1.66 14.63
C VAL A 332 -11.89 -1.80 13.42
N ALA A 333 -12.95 -0.99 13.30
CA ALA A 333 -13.84 -1.06 12.15
C ALA A 333 -13.11 -0.85 10.81
N PRO A 334 -12.30 0.22 10.61
CA PRO A 334 -11.57 0.39 9.36
C PRO A 334 -10.45 -0.64 9.18
N PHE A 335 -9.81 -1.09 10.26
CA PHE A 335 -8.84 -2.19 10.22
C PHE A 335 -9.47 -3.50 9.70
N TYR A 336 -10.66 -3.88 10.17
CA TYR A 336 -11.40 -5.04 9.68
C TYR A 336 -11.88 -4.88 8.23
N ALA A 337 -12.27 -3.67 7.82
CA ALA A 337 -12.60 -3.39 6.42
C ALA A 337 -11.37 -3.56 5.49
N MET A 338 -10.18 -3.16 5.94
CA MET A 338 -8.93 -3.41 5.19
C MET A 338 -8.63 -4.90 5.09
N ILE A 339 -8.83 -5.68 6.16
CA ILE A 339 -8.66 -7.15 6.12
C ILE A 339 -9.68 -7.81 5.18
N GLN A 340 -10.93 -7.34 5.18
CA GLN A 340 -11.94 -7.83 4.24
C GLN A 340 -11.52 -7.58 2.78
N ASN A 341 -10.88 -6.44 2.48
CA ASN A 341 -10.33 -6.18 1.15
C ASN A 341 -9.17 -7.13 0.82
N ILE A 342 -8.28 -7.42 1.76
CA ILE A 342 -7.22 -8.43 1.59
C ILE A 342 -7.84 -9.81 1.31
N ASP A 343 -8.87 -10.20 2.05
CA ASP A 343 -9.57 -11.48 1.85
C ASP A 343 -10.16 -11.59 0.44
N ALA A 344 -10.85 -10.55 -0.03
CA ALA A 344 -11.37 -10.51 -1.39
C ALA A 344 -10.26 -10.63 -2.46
N ASN A 345 -9.12 -9.98 -2.22
CA ASN A 345 -7.93 -10.08 -3.06
C ASN A 345 -7.31 -11.48 -3.07
N MET A 346 -7.26 -12.15 -1.92
CA MET A 346 -6.84 -13.54 -1.83
C MET A 346 -7.75 -14.47 -2.65
N GLY A 347 -9.06 -14.23 -2.63
CA GLY A 347 -10.00 -14.95 -3.50
C GLY A 347 -9.69 -14.77 -4.98
N ARG A 348 -9.36 -13.54 -5.42
CA ARG A 348 -8.95 -13.27 -6.81
C ARG A 348 -7.66 -13.99 -7.18
N LEU A 349 -6.64 -13.92 -6.32
CA LEU A 349 -5.36 -14.59 -6.54
C LEU A 349 -5.54 -16.10 -6.65
N LEU A 350 -6.25 -16.73 -5.71
CA LEU A 350 -6.50 -18.18 -5.74
C LEU A 350 -7.25 -18.58 -7.02
N LYS A 351 -8.28 -17.81 -7.40
CA LYS A 351 -8.99 -18.03 -8.66
C LYS A 351 -8.08 -17.88 -9.88
N LYS A 352 -7.20 -16.87 -9.91
CA LYS A 352 -6.26 -16.66 -11.02
C LYS A 352 -5.30 -17.84 -11.16
N ILE A 353 -4.79 -18.40 -10.05
CA ILE A 353 -3.94 -19.59 -10.07
C ILE A 353 -4.69 -20.81 -10.57
N ASP A 354 -5.94 -21.01 -10.14
CA ASP A 354 -6.80 -22.09 -10.65
C ASP A 354 -7.09 -21.91 -12.16
N ASP A 355 -7.42 -20.70 -12.61
CA ASP A 355 -7.73 -20.38 -14.01
C ASP A 355 -6.53 -20.58 -14.95
N LEU A 356 -5.31 -20.34 -14.45
CA LEU A 356 -4.05 -20.59 -15.18
C LEU A 356 -3.63 -22.06 -15.15
N GLY A 357 -4.36 -22.94 -14.45
CA GLY A 357 -3.99 -24.34 -14.29
C GLY A 357 -2.71 -24.55 -13.47
N LEU A 358 -2.32 -23.59 -12.63
CA LEU A 358 -1.08 -23.60 -11.88
C LEU A 358 -1.20 -24.20 -10.47
N ALA A 359 -2.40 -24.61 -10.06
CA ALA A 359 -2.70 -24.96 -8.67
C ALA A 359 -1.82 -26.10 -8.12
N GLU A 360 -1.62 -27.19 -8.87
CA GLU A 360 -0.81 -28.34 -8.42
C GLU A 360 0.70 -28.09 -8.47
N ASP A 361 1.14 -27.09 -9.24
CA ASP A 361 2.54 -26.70 -9.41
C ASP A 361 2.90 -25.41 -8.66
N THR A 362 2.06 -24.96 -7.72
CA THR A 362 2.28 -23.74 -6.95
C THR A 362 2.10 -23.98 -5.45
N LEU A 363 3.17 -23.73 -4.69
CA LEU A 363 3.12 -23.58 -3.25
C LEU A 363 2.68 -22.15 -2.91
N ILE A 364 1.53 -22.01 -2.27
CA ILE A 364 1.04 -20.74 -1.72
C ILE A 364 1.19 -20.76 -0.21
N VAL A 365 1.96 -19.80 0.32
CA VAL A 365 2.14 -19.57 1.75
C VAL A 365 1.47 -18.25 2.13
N PHE A 366 0.57 -18.27 3.11
CA PHE A 366 0.02 -17.06 3.74
C PHE A 366 0.53 -16.95 5.17
N SER A 367 1.08 -15.78 5.51
CA SER A 367 1.49 -15.41 6.87
C SER A 367 1.33 -13.91 7.10
N THR A 368 1.58 -13.45 8.32
CA THR A 368 1.64 -12.02 8.66
C THR A 368 2.98 -11.68 9.29
N ASP A 369 3.31 -10.40 9.43
CA ASP A 369 4.64 -9.98 9.91
C ASP A 369 4.76 -9.80 11.44
N ASN A 370 3.66 -9.62 12.16
CA ASN A 370 3.62 -9.55 13.62
C ASN A 370 2.18 -9.72 14.15
N GLY A 371 2.04 -9.71 15.48
CA GLY A 371 0.73 -9.68 16.14
C GLY A 371 -0.14 -8.47 15.76
N SER A 372 -1.42 -8.53 16.14
CA SER A 372 -2.43 -7.54 15.73
C SER A 372 -2.10 -6.13 16.25
N ALA A 373 -2.26 -5.11 15.41
CA ALA A 373 -2.15 -3.70 15.83
C ALA A 373 -3.45 -3.09 16.36
N ALA A 374 -4.60 -3.71 16.10
CA ALA A 374 -5.92 -3.17 16.50
C ALA A 374 -6.93 -4.25 16.90
N GLY A 375 -7.08 -5.30 16.09
CA GLY A 375 -8.10 -6.34 16.28
C GLY A 375 -7.94 -7.19 17.55
N SER A 376 -6.74 -7.26 18.14
CA SER A 376 -6.50 -7.92 19.43
C SER A 376 -7.33 -7.34 20.59
N SER A 377 -7.82 -6.10 20.45
CA SER A 377 -8.74 -5.50 21.44
C SER A 377 -10.16 -6.09 21.40
N VAL A 378 -10.50 -6.84 20.35
CA VAL A 378 -11.78 -7.53 20.17
C VAL A 378 -11.59 -9.03 20.35
N PHE A 379 -10.63 -9.63 19.64
CA PHE A 379 -10.34 -11.05 19.73
C PHE A 379 -8.86 -11.33 19.45
N ASN A 380 -8.22 -12.10 20.33
CA ASN A 380 -6.80 -12.43 20.24
C ASN A 380 -6.52 -13.91 20.56
N ASP A 381 -7.52 -14.79 20.39
CA ASP A 381 -7.41 -16.23 20.71
C ASP A 381 -6.95 -16.50 22.16
N GLY A 382 -7.42 -15.68 23.10
CA GLY A 382 -7.03 -15.76 24.53
C GLY A 382 -5.56 -15.45 24.83
N MET A 383 -4.79 -14.99 23.84
CA MET A 383 -3.35 -14.72 24.01
C MET A 383 -3.10 -13.36 24.67
N ARG A 384 -2.01 -13.30 25.46
CA ARG A 384 -1.48 -12.06 26.01
C ARG A 384 -0.63 -11.29 25.00
N GLY A 385 -0.70 -9.96 25.07
CA GLY A 385 0.08 -9.07 24.23
C GLY A 385 -0.49 -8.90 22.81
N ALA A 386 0.15 -8.04 22.05
CA ALA A 386 -0.20 -7.64 20.69
C ALA A 386 1.08 -7.22 19.95
N LYS A 387 0.98 -6.59 18.77
CA LYS A 387 2.15 -5.97 18.10
C LYS A 387 3.07 -5.27 19.11
N ASN A 388 4.39 -5.41 18.92
CA ASN A 388 5.45 -4.83 19.76
C ASN A 388 5.65 -5.52 21.13
N SER A 389 5.00 -6.66 21.36
CA SER A 389 5.12 -7.45 22.60
C SER A 389 5.87 -8.77 22.37
N PRO A 390 6.71 -9.23 23.33
CA PRO A 390 7.38 -10.52 23.21
C PRO A 390 6.45 -11.72 23.50
N TYR A 391 5.26 -11.49 24.05
CA TYR A 391 4.27 -12.54 24.33
C TYR A 391 3.72 -13.19 23.05
N ARG A 392 3.00 -14.31 23.18
CA ARG A 392 2.40 -15.04 22.05
C ARG A 392 1.51 -14.15 21.18
N GLY A 393 0.71 -13.24 21.76
CA GLY A 393 -0.14 -12.34 20.98
C GLY A 393 0.60 -11.31 20.12
N GLY A 394 1.90 -11.10 20.37
CA GLY A 394 2.77 -10.26 19.53
C GLY A 394 3.58 -11.03 18.48
N THR A 395 3.72 -12.34 18.63
CA THR A 395 4.66 -13.16 17.85
C THR A 395 4.02 -14.34 17.13
N ARG A 396 2.93 -14.92 17.63
CA ARG A 396 2.22 -16.02 16.98
C ARG A 396 1.34 -15.44 15.88
N VAL A 397 1.47 -15.96 14.66
CA VAL A 397 0.73 -15.47 13.49
C VAL A 397 0.15 -16.63 12.67
N PRO A 398 -0.90 -16.39 11.85
CA PRO A 398 -1.42 -17.40 10.94
C PRO A 398 -0.31 -17.86 9.99
N ALA A 399 -0.26 -19.15 9.66
CA ALA A 399 0.69 -19.71 8.71
C ALA A 399 0.05 -20.88 7.95
N PHE A 400 -0.38 -20.62 6.73
CA PHE A 400 -1.11 -21.56 5.88
C PHE A 400 -0.27 -21.92 4.65
N TRP A 401 0.03 -23.20 4.49
CA TRP A 401 0.82 -23.75 3.40
C TRP A 401 -0.07 -24.64 2.52
N ARG A 402 -0.43 -24.15 1.34
CA ARG A 402 -1.29 -24.84 0.36
C ARG A 402 -0.46 -25.25 -0.85
N TRP A 403 -0.46 -26.54 -1.15
CA TRP A 403 0.13 -27.09 -2.38
C TRP A 403 -0.61 -28.37 -2.79
N PRO A 404 -1.73 -28.25 -3.53
CA PRO A 404 -2.55 -29.38 -3.96
C PRO A 404 -1.72 -30.48 -4.63
N GLY A 405 -2.05 -31.74 -4.32
CA GLY A 405 -1.34 -32.91 -4.86
C GLY A 405 0.03 -33.19 -4.21
N SER A 406 0.60 -32.24 -3.46
CA SER A 406 1.90 -32.40 -2.78
C SER A 406 1.80 -32.32 -1.26
N LEU A 407 0.96 -31.44 -0.71
CA LEU A 407 0.69 -31.32 0.72
C LEU A 407 -0.73 -31.78 1.06
N PRO A 408 -0.96 -32.38 2.25
CA PRO A 408 -2.29 -32.75 2.67
C PRO A 408 -3.12 -31.51 3.05
N GLU A 409 -4.41 -31.55 2.73
CA GLU A 409 -5.35 -30.51 3.13
C GLU A 409 -5.84 -30.72 4.57
N GLY A 410 -6.19 -29.64 5.27
CA GLY A 410 -6.88 -29.79 6.55
C GLY A 410 -5.99 -30.19 7.73
N VAL A 411 -4.66 -30.20 7.61
CA VAL A 411 -3.75 -30.73 8.65
C VAL A 411 -3.17 -29.62 9.53
N ASP A 412 -3.26 -29.78 10.86
CA ASP A 412 -2.57 -28.94 11.83
C ASP A 412 -1.21 -29.54 12.23
N LEU A 413 -0.21 -28.68 12.33
CA LEU A 413 1.13 -28.96 12.85
C LEU A 413 1.36 -28.11 14.11
N PRO A 414 1.28 -28.70 15.31
CA PRO A 414 1.40 -27.97 16.58
C PRO A 414 2.84 -27.67 17.01
N GLN A 415 3.83 -28.11 16.23
CA GLN A 415 5.24 -27.94 16.53
C GLN A 415 5.63 -26.45 16.54
N HIS A 416 6.50 -26.08 17.49
CA HIS A 416 7.06 -24.73 17.59
C HIS A 416 7.98 -24.45 16.40
N THR A 417 7.51 -23.59 15.48
CA THR A 417 8.16 -23.24 14.22
C THR A 417 8.26 -21.72 14.11
N ALA A 418 9.11 -21.22 13.21
CA ALA A 418 9.29 -19.78 13.07
C ALA A 418 9.64 -19.35 11.64
N HIS A 419 9.43 -18.08 11.36
CA HIS A 419 9.81 -17.42 10.10
C HIS A 419 11.26 -17.65 9.64
N ILE A 420 12.22 -17.85 10.55
CA ILE A 420 13.59 -18.22 10.16
C ILE A 420 13.68 -19.59 9.47
N ASP A 421 12.69 -20.47 9.65
CA ASP A 421 12.63 -21.79 9.03
C ASP A 421 12.21 -21.73 7.56
N VAL A 422 11.61 -20.62 7.12
CA VAL A 422 11.07 -20.49 5.76
C VAL A 422 12.20 -20.54 4.72
N LEU A 423 13.31 -19.82 4.93
CA LEU A 423 14.41 -19.81 3.98
C LEU A 423 14.96 -21.21 3.68
N PRO A 424 15.42 -22.00 4.68
CA PRO A 424 15.94 -23.34 4.40
C PRO A 424 14.86 -24.27 3.82
N THR A 425 13.59 -24.11 4.23
CA THR A 425 12.47 -24.90 3.69
C THR A 425 12.27 -24.65 2.20
N LEU A 426 12.18 -23.38 1.79
CA LEU A 426 11.96 -23.03 0.39
C LEU A 426 13.18 -23.36 -0.47
N CYS A 427 14.39 -23.23 0.07
CA CYS A 427 15.61 -23.69 -0.61
C CYS A 427 15.57 -25.20 -0.85
N GLU A 428 15.22 -26.01 0.16
CA GLU A 428 15.13 -27.47 0.00
C GLU A 428 14.06 -27.88 -1.02
N ILE A 429 12.87 -27.26 -0.97
CA ILE A 429 11.79 -27.49 -1.96
C ILE A 429 12.23 -27.12 -3.37
N ALA A 430 12.98 -26.02 -3.53
CA ALA A 430 13.54 -25.57 -4.81
C ALA A 430 14.78 -26.40 -5.25
N GLY A 431 15.33 -27.25 -4.37
CA GLY A 431 16.58 -27.96 -4.64
C GLY A 431 17.78 -27.02 -4.75
N VAL A 432 17.79 -25.94 -3.97
CA VAL A 432 18.92 -25.04 -3.80
C VAL A 432 19.87 -25.62 -2.75
N GLU A 433 21.13 -25.80 -3.12
CA GLU A 433 22.20 -26.07 -2.16
C GLU A 433 22.65 -24.74 -1.54
N LEU A 434 22.60 -24.66 -0.20
CA LEU A 434 23.03 -23.45 0.49
C LEU A 434 24.55 -23.30 0.35
N PRO A 435 25.08 -22.13 -0.05
CA PRO A 435 26.50 -21.89 -0.01
C PRO A 435 27.05 -22.09 1.41
N ALA A 436 28.24 -22.69 1.54
CA ALA A 436 28.82 -23.04 2.84
C ALA A 436 28.93 -21.85 3.83
N ALA A 437 29.07 -20.62 3.33
CA ALA A 437 29.08 -19.41 4.16
C ALA A 437 27.68 -19.10 4.74
N VAL A 438 26.62 -19.36 3.97
CA VAL A 438 25.21 -19.18 4.37
C VAL A 438 24.78 -20.31 5.30
N GLU A 439 25.07 -21.56 4.95
CA GLU A 439 24.74 -22.74 5.75
C GLU A 439 25.28 -22.64 7.19
N LYS A 440 26.48 -22.07 7.37
CA LYS A 440 27.09 -21.86 8.69
C LYS A 440 26.36 -20.85 9.58
N VAL A 441 25.57 -19.94 9.00
CA VAL A 441 24.96 -18.81 9.74
C VAL A 441 23.44 -18.84 9.77
N VAL A 442 22.80 -19.67 8.93
CA VAL A 442 21.36 -19.94 8.99
C VAL A 442 21.04 -20.65 10.31
N GLU A 443 20.04 -20.13 11.04
CA GLU A 443 19.57 -20.69 12.32
C GLU A 443 18.24 -21.45 12.16
N GLY A 444 17.55 -21.23 11.04
CA GLY A 444 16.35 -21.93 10.63
C GLY A 444 16.57 -23.42 10.39
N ARG A 445 15.51 -24.20 10.58
CA ARG A 445 15.46 -25.63 10.23
C ARG A 445 14.44 -25.82 9.11
N SER A 446 14.75 -26.64 8.12
CA SER A 446 13.76 -26.94 7.09
C SER A 446 12.52 -27.60 7.68
N LEU A 447 11.34 -27.12 7.28
CA LEU A 447 10.03 -27.66 7.65
C LEU A 447 9.64 -28.85 6.76
N VAL A 448 10.42 -29.18 5.72
CA VAL A 448 10.11 -30.28 4.80
C VAL A 448 9.79 -31.60 5.51
N PRO A 449 10.51 -32.03 6.56
CA PRO A 449 10.14 -33.23 7.31
C PRO A 449 8.73 -33.16 7.90
N LEU A 450 8.36 -32.03 8.50
CA LEU A 450 7.03 -31.81 9.09
C LEU A 450 5.93 -31.69 8.04
N LEU A 451 6.22 -31.04 6.90
CA LEU A 451 5.29 -30.89 5.79
C LEU A 451 5.01 -32.23 5.10
N ALA A 452 6.00 -33.13 5.05
CA ALA A 452 5.86 -34.46 4.47
C ALA A 452 5.21 -35.47 5.44
N ASP A 453 5.53 -35.38 6.74
CA ASP A 453 4.95 -36.22 7.78
C ASP A 453 4.74 -35.41 9.06
N LYS A 454 3.46 -35.25 9.45
CA LYS A 454 3.07 -34.54 10.67
C LYS A 454 3.65 -35.14 11.96
N ASN A 455 4.10 -36.40 11.91
CA ASN A 455 4.72 -37.11 13.02
C ASN A 455 6.25 -37.08 12.98
N ALA A 456 6.86 -36.39 12.01
CA ALA A 456 8.30 -36.28 11.92
C ALA A 456 8.88 -35.70 13.23
N ALA A 457 10.05 -36.21 13.61
CA ALA A 457 10.73 -35.75 14.81
C ALA A 457 11.06 -34.25 14.68
N TRP A 458 10.63 -33.47 15.68
CA TRP A 458 10.92 -32.05 15.75
C TRP A 458 11.47 -31.70 17.14
N PRO A 459 12.77 -31.86 17.36
CA PRO A 459 13.37 -31.63 18.67
C PRO A 459 13.23 -30.17 19.10
N ASP A 460 13.01 -29.95 20.39
CA ASP A 460 12.95 -28.61 20.97
C ASP A 460 14.20 -27.80 20.66
N ARG A 461 14.01 -26.49 20.52
CA ARG A 461 15.11 -25.52 20.39
C ARG A 461 14.74 -24.20 21.07
N PRO A 462 15.74 -23.45 21.56
CA PRO A 462 15.53 -22.10 22.02
C PRO A 462 15.33 -21.18 20.81
N LEU A 463 14.23 -20.43 20.81
CA LEU A 463 14.02 -19.29 19.93
C LEU A 463 13.95 -18.02 20.76
N VAL A 464 14.75 -17.03 20.37
CA VAL A 464 14.78 -15.73 21.03
C VAL A 464 13.84 -14.78 20.29
N THR A 465 13.16 -13.95 21.06
CA THR A 465 12.42 -12.79 20.59
C THR A 465 12.91 -11.59 21.38
N HIS A 466 13.27 -10.50 20.71
CA HIS A 466 13.62 -9.25 21.38
C HIS A 466 13.03 -8.08 20.61
N ARG A 467 12.41 -7.13 21.32
CA ARG A 467 11.75 -5.97 20.70
C ARG A 467 12.69 -5.04 19.91
N GLY A 468 13.97 -4.92 20.27
CA GLY A 468 14.95 -4.16 19.48
C GLY A 468 14.95 -2.63 19.66
N ARG A 469 13.97 -2.08 20.38
CA ARG A 469 13.76 -0.63 20.49
C ARG A 469 14.47 -0.02 21.70
N TRP A 470 15.58 0.67 21.43
CA TRP A 470 16.40 1.45 22.35
C TRP A 470 17.01 2.68 21.65
N PRO A 471 17.45 3.72 22.40
CA PRO A 471 18.19 4.83 21.80
C PRO A 471 19.51 4.37 21.15
N ARG A 472 19.89 4.99 20.04
CA ARG A 472 21.10 4.63 19.29
C ARG A 472 22.36 4.60 20.18
N GLY A 473 23.22 3.60 19.97
CA GLY A 473 24.47 3.41 20.70
C GLY A 473 24.29 2.84 22.11
N GLN A 474 23.08 2.41 22.47
CA GLN A 474 22.76 1.94 23.84
C GLN A 474 22.43 0.45 23.90
N ALA A 475 22.55 -0.31 22.80
CA ALA A 475 22.19 -1.73 22.75
C ALA A 475 22.55 -2.50 24.03
N ALA A 476 23.82 -2.49 24.45
CA ALA A 476 24.33 -3.23 25.61
C ALA A 476 23.55 -3.01 26.91
N ALA A 477 22.97 -1.82 27.14
CA ALA A 477 22.18 -1.49 28.33
C ALA A 477 20.73 -1.99 28.27
N HIS A 478 20.26 -2.40 27.09
CA HIS A 478 18.88 -2.79 26.82
C HIS A 478 18.71 -4.30 26.59
N ALA A 479 19.63 -5.11 27.13
CA ALA A 479 19.64 -6.56 26.99
C ALA A 479 18.35 -7.26 27.42
N PHE A 480 17.58 -6.67 28.35
CA PHE A 480 16.39 -7.29 28.93
C PHE A 480 15.10 -6.60 28.48
N ASP A 481 15.17 -5.70 27.49
CA ASP A 481 14.04 -4.89 27.05
C ASP A 481 13.04 -5.72 26.24
N ASN A 482 11.93 -6.10 26.88
CA ASN A 482 10.80 -6.77 26.22
C ASN A 482 11.28 -7.95 25.38
N CYS A 483 11.87 -8.94 26.04
CA CYS A 483 12.45 -10.11 25.40
C CYS A 483 11.84 -11.42 25.91
N ARG A 484 12.03 -12.48 25.13
CA ARG A 484 11.56 -13.83 25.40
C ARG A 484 12.55 -14.86 24.87
N LEU A 485 12.63 -15.99 25.55
CA LEU A 485 13.21 -17.22 25.04
C LEU A 485 12.19 -18.36 25.17
N ARG A 486 11.86 -18.99 24.04
CA ARG A 486 10.86 -20.06 23.95
C ARG A 486 11.53 -21.39 23.58
N GLU A 487 11.33 -22.42 24.39
CA GLU A 487 11.83 -23.79 24.16
C GLU A 487 10.85 -24.84 24.71
N GLY A 488 10.45 -25.82 23.92
CA GLY A 488 9.57 -26.92 24.34
C GLY A 488 8.20 -26.45 24.81
N ARG A 489 7.87 -26.64 26.09
CA ARG A 489 6.67 -26.06 26.74
C ARG A 489 6.93 -24.72 27.46
N TRP A 490 8.18 -24.36 27.66
CA TRP A 490 8.59 -23.21 28.48
C TRP A 490 8.73 -21.91 27.68
N SER A 491 8.10 -20.83 28.16
CA SER A 491 8.24 -19.45 27.66
C SER A 491 8.83 -18.59 28.78
N LEU A 492 10.10 -18.22 28.66
CA LEU A 492 10.78 -17.31 29.59
C LEU A 492 10.66 -15.88 29.05
N VAL A 493 10.08 -14.95 29.81
CA VAL A 493 9.76 -13.60 29.35
C VAL A 493 10.30 -12.55 30.33
N ASN A 494 10.78 -11.43 29.79
CA ASN A 494 11.16 -10.25 30.57
C ASN A 494 10.53 -8.99 29.97
N VAL A 495 9.57 -8.42 30.69
CA VAL A 495 8.93 -7.14 30.33
C VAL A 495 9.12 -6.05 31.39
N GLN A 496 9.75 -6.40 32.51
CA GLN A 496 10.16 -5.45 33.55
C GLN A 496 11.53 -4.83 33.26
N ASN A 497 12.21 -5.32 32.22
CA ASN A 497 13.48 -4.81 31.70
C ASN A 497 14.60 -4.81 32.75
N LYS A 498 14.67 -5.87 33.57
CA LYS A 498 15.68 -6.04 34.62
C LYS A 498 16.29 -7.45 34.58
N PRO A 499 17.59 -7.62 34.84
CA PRO A 499 18.25 -8.93 34.73
C PRO A 499 17.61 -10.06 35.55
N ASP A 500 17.00 -9.74 36.69
CA ASP A 500 16.44 -10.68 37.66
C ASP A 500 14.91 -10.82 37.59
N ALA A 501 14.24 -10.09 36.70
CA ALA A 501 12.78 -10.03 36.62
C ALA A 501 12.18 -10.99 35.58
N TRP A 502 12.72 -12.21 35.50
CA TRP A 502 12.22 -13.24 34.61
C TRP A 502 10.89 -13.83 35.07
N GLU A 503 9.95 -13.91 34.14
CA GLU A 503 8.69 -14.64 34.28
C GLU A 503 8.79 -15.93 33.44
N LEU A 504 8.23 -17.03 33.92
CA LEU A 504 8.22 -18.31 33.21
C LEU A 504 6.79 -18.81 33.08
N TYR A 505 6.41 -19.19 31.87
CA TYR A 505 5.09 -19.74 31.57
C TYR A 505 5.20 -21.13 30.96
N ASP A 506 4.28 -22.00 31.34
CA ASP A 506 4.09 -23.32 30.74
C ASP A 506 3.00 -23.23 29.68
N ILE A 507 3.38 -23.13 28.41
CA ILE A 507 2.46 -22.82 27.30
C ILE A 507 1.50 -23.97 27.00
N GLU A 508 1.84 -25.21 27.39
CA GLU A 508 0.93 -26.35 27.22
C GLU A 508 -0.22 -26.30 28.24
N ALA A 509 0.06 -25.85 29.47
CA ALA A 509 -0.93 -25.73 30.54
C ALA A 509 -1.64 -24.37 30.52
N ASP A 510 -0.94 -23.31 30.10
CA ASP A 510 -1.40 -21.93 30.07
C ASP A 510 -0.95 -21.24 28.75
N PRO A 511 -1.67 -21.51 27.65
CA PRO A 511 -1.42 -20.83 26.38
C PRO A 511 -1.58 -19.30 26.47
N GLY A 512 -2.31 -18.79 27.47
CA GLY A 512 -2.56 -17.37 27.65
C GLY A 512 -1.42 -16.60 28.33
N GLU A 513 -0.40 -17.28 28.86
CA GLU A 513 0.72 -16.66 29.61
C GLU A 513 0.22 -15.78 30.79
N GLN A 514 -0.70 -16.33 31.58
CA GLN A 514 -1.36 -15.69 32.73
C GLN A 514 -0.71 -16.05 34.07
N THR A 515 -0.22 -17.27 34.22
CA THR A 515 0.32 -17.81 35.48
C THR A 515 1.83 -17.93 35.40
N ASN A 516 2.54 -17.02 36.07
CA ASN A 516 3.99 -17.09 36.20
C ASN A 516 4.39 -18.22 37.17
N VAL A 517 5.09 -19.23 36.66
CA VAL A 517 5.56 -20.40 37.41
C VAL A 517 7.08 -20.39 37.65
N ALA A 518 7.72 -19.22 37.57
CA ALA A 518 9.18 -19.08 37.73
C ALA A 518 9.68 -19.54 39.11
N ALA A 519 8.90 -19.29 40.16
CA ALA A 519 9.27 -19.65 41.54
C ALA A 519 9.29 -21.17 41.77
N GLU A 520 8.40 -21.90 41.09
CA GLU A 520 8.30 -23.36 41.13
C GLU A 520 9.36 -24.06 40.28
N HIS A 521 9.90 -23.39 39.26
CA HIS A 521 10.85 -23.97 38.30
C HIS A 521 12.18 -23.19 38.18
N PRO A 522 12.90 -22.91 39.29
CA PRO A 522 14.08 -22.04 39.27
C PRO A 522 15.26 -22.60 38.44
N LYS A 523 15.34 -23.94 38.30
CA LYS A 523 16.36 -24.58 37.44
C LYS A 523 16.11 -24.31 35.96
N VAL A 524 14.85 -24.26 35.54
CA VAL A 524 14.46 -23.95 34.15
C VAL A 524 14.77 -22.48 33.86
N VAL A 525 14.35 -21.57 34.75
CA VAL A 525 14.65 -20.14 34.67
C VAL A 525 16.15 -19.91 34.50
N LYS A 526 16.97 -20.47 35.38
CA LYS A 526 18.43 -20.31 35.33
C LYS A 526 19.04 -20.77 33.99
N ARG A 527 18.59 -21.93 33.48
CA ARG A 527 19.11 -22.49 32.22
C ARG A 527 18.73 -21.63 31.02
N LEU A 528 17.46 -21.23 30.93
CA LEU A 528 16.96 -20.43 29.82
C LEU A 528 17.50 -18.99 29.86
N ALA A 529 17.61 -18.38 31.04
CA ALA A 529 18.24 -17.06 31.20
C ALA A 529 19.72 -17.07 30.76
N ALA A 530 20.49 -18.10 31.15
CA ALA A 530 21.88 -18.23 30.70
C ALA A 530 22.00 -18.43 29.17
N ALA A 531 21.07 -19.16 28.56
CA ALA A 531 21.01 -19.33 27.11
C ALA A 531 20.71 -17.99 26.41
N TYR A 532 19.77 -17.21 26.95
CA TYR A 532 19.44 -15.87 26.46
C TYR A 532 20.63 -14.91 26.55
N GLU A 533 21.30 -14.85 27.71
CA GLU A 533 22.48 -13.99 27.91
C GLU A 533 23.64 -14.37 26.98
N THR A 534 23.86 -15.67 26.77
CA THR A 534 24.85 -16.17 25.80
C THR A 534 24.50 -15.72 24.39
N TRP A 535 23.22 -15.83 24.00
CA TRP A 535 22.76 -15.34 22.71
C TRP A 535 22.98 -13.82 22.57
N TRP A 536 22.63 -13.05 23.62
CA TRP A 536 22.76 -11.60 23.65
C TRP A 536 24.21 -11.15 23.47
N GLN A 537 25.15 -11.75 24.20
CA GLN A 537 26.58 -11.46 24.07
C GLN A 537 27.09 -11.74 22.65
N ARG A 538 26.61 -12.82 22.02
CA ARG A 538 27.02 -13.22 20.67
C ARG A 538 26.45 -12.34 19.57
N VAL A 539 25.32 -11.67 19.78
CA VAL A 539 24.71 -10.83 18.74
C VAL A 539 25.25 -9.41 18.73
N GLN A 540 25.82 -8.92 19.84
CA GLN A 540 26.39 -7.56 19.93
C GLN A 540 27.32 -7.20 18.75
N PRO A 541 28.29 -8.04 18.34
CA PRO A 541 29.18 -7.70 17.22
C PRO A 541 28.50 -7.68 15.85
N GLU A 542 27.29 -8.23 15.73
CA GLU A 542 26.53 -8.31 14.48
C GLU A 542 25.50 -7.17 14.33
N LEU A 543 25.41 -6.27 15.32
CA LEU A 543 24.55 -5.09 15.29
C LEU A 543 25.14 -3.98 14.39
N VAL A 544 25.39 -4.30 13.12
CA VAL A 544 26.15 -3.47 12.18
C VAL A 544 25.56 -2.08 11.91
N ASN A 545 24.28 -1.86 12.24
CA ASN A 545 23.60 -0.58 12.07
C ASN A 545 23.55 0.27 13.36
N GLU A 546 24.04 -0.22 14.50
CA GLU A 546 23.93 0.48 15.79
C GLU A 546 24.59 1.87 15.73
N ASP A 547 25.70 2.00 15.00
CA ASP A 547 26.49 3.22 14.92
C ASP A 547 26.54 3.82 13.50
N LEU A 548 25.67 3.40 12.58
CA LEU A 548 25.66 3.94 11.21
C LEU A 548 24.74 5.15 11.06
N ASP A 549 25.28 6.21 10.45
CA ASP A 549 24.50 7.40 10.13
C ASP A 549 23.52 7.17 8.98
N GLY A 550 22.44 7.95 9.03
CA GLY A 550 21.48 8.09 7.95
C GLY A 550 22.06 8.88 6.78
N PRO A 551 21.53 8.69 5.56
CA PRO A 551 21.71 9.69 4.52
C PRO A 551 21.17 11.02 5.03
N ALA A 552 21.76 12.14 4.60
CA ALA A 552 21.26 13.47 4.99
C ALA A 552 19.80 13.69 4.57
N GLU A 553 19.37 12.99 3.53
CA GLU A 553 18.03 13.06 2.95
C GLU A 553 17.49 11.68 2.65
N ASN A 554 16.17 11.53 2.70
CA ASN A 554 15.56 10.25 2.43
C ASN A 554 15.77 9.80 0.97
N PRO A 555 16.40 8.62 0.73
CA PRO A 555 16.75 8.18 -0.62
C PRO A 555 15.54 8.04 -1.55
N PHE A 556 14.41 7.57 -1.04
CA PHE A 556 13.19 7.39 -1.82
C PHE A 556 12.62 8.75 -2.25
N ARG A 557 12.62 9.74 -1.35
CA ARG A 557 12.24 11.13 -1.65
C ARG A 557 13.21 11.78 -2.64
N THR A 558 14.51 11.60 -2.46
CA THR A 558 15.53 12.12 -3.37
C THR A 558 15.35 11.53 -4.76
N ALA A 559 15.16 10.22 -4.88
CA ALA A 559 14.90 9.54 -6.15
C ALA A 559 13.60 10.03 -6.82
N TYR A 560 12.54 10.31 -6.04
CA TYR A 560 11.29 10.84 -6.56
C TYR A 560 11.50 12.20 -7.24
N TRP A 561 12.17 13.12 -6.55
CA TRP A 561 12.43 14.45 -7.10
C TRP A 561 13.36 14.37 -8.31
N HIS A 562 14.42 13.57 -8.27
CA HIS A 562 15.26 13.35 -9.45
C HIS A 562 14.48 12.92 -10.69
N GLN A 563 13.37 12.18 -10.54
CA GLN A 563 12.54 11.78 -11.66
C GLN A 563 11.56 12.86 -12.15
N PHE A 564 10.92 13.61 -11.25
CA PHE A 564 9.76 14.44 -11.63
C PHE A 564 9.98 15.95 -11.63
N ALA A 565 10.97 16.48 -10.91
CA ALA A 565 11.27 17.90 -10.89
C ALA A 565 12.50 18.17 -10.02
N PRO A 566 13.30 19.21 -10.31
CA PRO A 566 14.25 19.71 -9.33
C PRO A 566 13.53 19.90 -7.98
N ARG A 567 14.20 19.53 -6.88
CA ARG A 567 13.59 19.59 -5.56
C ARG A 567 13.25 21.05 -5.18
N PRO A 568 12.08 21.32 -4.58
CA PRO A 568 11.81 22.65 -4.01
C PRO A 568 12.85 23.05 -2.97
N THR A 569 13.28 24.31 -3.00
CA THR A 569 14.06 24.93 -1.94
C THR A 569 13.27 24.93 -0.63
N PHE A 570 11.98 25.26 -0.70
CA PHE A 570 11.04 25.09 0.40
C PHE A 570 9.81 24.29 -0.07
N GLU A 571 9.55 23.17 0.61
CA GLU A 571 8.48 22.24 0.29
C GLU A 571 7.32 22.37 1.29
N ASP A 572 6.08 22.29 0.79
CA ASP A 572 4.85 22.28 1.58
C ASP A 572 4.73 23.45 2.58
N VAL A 573 5.21 24.63 2.18
CA VAL A 573 5.15 25.83 3.00
C VAL A 573 3.69 26.26 3.14
N ALA A 574 3.19 26.28 4.37
CA ALA A 574 1.83 26.71 4.66
C ALA A 574 1.73 28.25 4.55
N TYR A 575 0.80 28.74 3.75
CA TYR A 575 0.47 30.17 3.65
C TYR A 575 -0.87 30.51 4.34
N GLY A 576 -1.55 29.51 4.88
CA GLY A 576 -2.80 29.64 5.61
C GLY A 576 -3.08 28.42 6.49
N LYS A 577 -4.25 28.40 7.14
CA LYS A 577 -4.63 27.38 8.13
C LYS A 577 -5.18 26.10 7.51
N HIS A 578 -5.69 26.16 6.29
CA HIS A 578 -6.30 25.00 5.64
C HIS A 578 -5.21 24.03 5.16
N PRO A 579 -5.40 22.69 5.24
CA PRO A 579 -4.39 21.72 4.78
C PRO A 579 -3.98 21.85 3.30
N LYS A 580 -4.85 22.43 2.46
CA LYS A 580 -4.58 22.76 1.05
C LYS A 580 -3.81 24.06 0.83
N GLN A 581 -3.76 24.96 1.82
CA GLN A 581 -3.09 26.24 1.70
C GLN A 581 -1.57 26.08 1.84
N LYS A 582 -0.97 25.39 0.87
CA LYS A 582 0.45 25.07 0.80
C LYS A 582 1.03 25.44 -0.56
N LEU A 583 2.31 25.79 -0.58
CA LEU A 583 3.04 26.05 -1.81
C LEU A 583 4.42 25.40 -1.80
N HIS A 584 4.96 25.21 -3.00
CA HIS A 584 6.36 24.85 -3.24
C HIS A 584 7.09 26.08 -3.75
N PHE A 585 8.31 26.31 -3.26
CA PHE A 585 9.18 27.38 -3.73
C PHE A 585 10.52 26.82 -4.22
N TRP A 586 10.93 27.23 -5.40
CA TRP A 586 12.23 26.96 -5.99
C TRP A 586 12.96 28.28 -6.18
N LYS A 587 14.05 28.44 -5.44
CA LYS A 587 14.99 29.53 -5.62
C LYS A 587 15.91 29.20 -6.80
N THR A 588 16.01 30.10 -7.78
CA THR A 588 17.05 29.97 -8.81
C THR A 588 18.45 30.16 -8.21
N ALA A 589 19.44 29.46 -8.76
CA ALA A 589 20.84 29.60 -8.33
C ALA A 589 21.39 31.02 -8.56
N ALA A 590 20.79 31.79 -9.47
CA ALA A 590 21.20 33.17 -9.76
C ALA A 590 20.75 34.19 -8.69
N ALA A 591 19.80 33.84 -7.81
CA ALA A 591 19.25 34.77 -6.83
C ALA A 591 20.22 34.96 -5.64
N THR A 592 20.59 36.22 -5.37
CA THR A 592 21.34 36.64 -4.18
C THR A 592 20.60 37.75 -3.44
N ALA A 593 21.10 38.15 -2.26
CA ALA A 593 20.52 39.28 -1.52
C ALA A 593 20.65 40.60 -2.29
N GLU A 594 21.73 40.76 -3.06
CA GLU A 594 22.03 41.95 -3.87
C GLU A 594 21.32 41.92 -5.23
N GLN A 595 21.01 40.72 -5.73
CA GLN A 595 20.34 40.49 -7.01
C GLN A 595 19.15 39.54 -6.81
N PRO A 596 18.04 40.03 -6.23
CA PRO A 596 16.84 39.23 -6.07
C PRO A 596 16.26 38.84 -7.43
N ALA A 597 15.77 37.61 -7.55
CA ALA A 597 15.27 37.07 -8.82
C ALA A 597 13.81 37.43 -9.06
N PRO A 598 13.40 37.68 -10.32
CA PRO A 598 11.98 37.72 -10.67
C PRO A 598 11.31 36.36 -10.39
N LEU A 599 9.99 36.36 -10.24
CA LEU A 599 9.23 35.18 -9.85
C LEU A 599 8.15 34.80 -10.85
N LEU A 600 8.11 33.52 -11.21
CA LEU A 600 6.92 32.87 -11.75
C LEU A 600 6.02 32.39 -10.61
N PHE A 601 4.79 32.92 -10.54
CA PHE A 601 3.74 32.45 -9.64
C PHE A 601 2.80 31.49 -10.39
N PHE A 602 3.00 30.18 -10.21
CA PHE A 602 2.32 29.14 -10.98
C PHE A 602 1.10 28.57 -10.24
N ILE A 603 -0.07 28.64 -10.89
CA ILE A 603 -1.35 28.14 -10.38
C ILE A 603 -1.80 26.96 -11.23
N HIS A 604 -1.94 25.78 -10.61
CA HIS A 604 -2.29 24.57 -11.35
C HIS A 604 -3.75 24.54 -11.80
N GLY A 605 -4.01 23.80 -12.89
CA GLY A 605 -5.35 23.56 -13.42
C GLY A 605 -6.11 22.45 -12.71
N GLY A 606 -7.13 21.89 -13.37
CA GLY A 606 -7.97 20.79 -12.84
C GLY A 606 -9.41 21.18 -12.50
N GLY A 607 -9.94 22.25 -13.10
CA GLY A 607 -11.33 22.66 -12.94
C GLY A 607 -11.71 23.07 -11.52
N TRP A 608 -10.72 23.46 -10.69
CA TRP A 608 -10.86 23.68 -9.25
C TRP A 608 -11.41 22.47 -8.46
N VAL A 609 -11.35 21.26 -9.02
CA VAL A 609 -11.84 20.03 -8.38
C VAL A 609 -10.78 18.93 -8.32
N ALA A 610 -9.64 19.13 -9.00
CA ALA A 610 -8.53 18.19 -9.09
C ALA A 610 -7.23 18.94 -9.41
N GLY A 611 -6.15 18.19 -9.61
CA GLY A 611 -4.82 18.73 -9.87
C GLY A 611 -3.97 18.83 -8.60
N ASN A 612 -2.75 19.31 -8.78
CA ASN A 612 -1.82 19.64 -7.70
C ASN A 612 -0.81 20.69 -8.21
N ARG A 613 -0.08 21.32 -7.29
CA ARG A 613 1.00 22.31 -7.54
C ARG A 613 2.18 21.89 -8.42
N LEU A 614 2.20 20.69 -9.01
CA LEU A 614 3.16 20.31 -10.07
C LEU A 614 2.48 20.12 -11.44
N SER A 615 1.15 20.02 -11.46
CA SER A 615 0.37 19.73 -12.65
C SER A 615 0.50 20.86 -13.68
N GLY A 616 1.22 20.57 -14.77
CA GLY A 616 1.49 21.52 -15.86
C GLY A 616 2.73 22.40 -15.65
N LEU A 617 3.45 22.24 -14.53
CA LEU A 617 4.68 22.99 -14.25
C LEU A 617 5.95 22.21 -14.62
N THR A 618 5.96 20.90 -14.39
CA THR A 618 7.16 20.04 -14.51
C THR A 618 7.97 20.27 -15.77
N ASP A 619 7.32 20.36 -16.94
CA ASP A 619 7.99 20.49 -18.24
C ASP A 619 8.68 21.85 -18.43
N SER A 620 8.29 22.86 -17.65
CA SER A 620 8.77 24.25 -17.75
C SER A 620 9.72 24.64 -16.61
N LEU A 621 9.67 23.92 -15.49
CA LEU A 621 10.31 24.33 -14.23
C LEU A 621 11.82 24.52 -14.37
N GLN A 622 12.53 23.54 -14.94
CA GLN A 622 13.98 23.64 -15.08
C GLN A 622 14.38 24.79 -16.01
N THR A 623 13.71 24.92 -17.16
CA THR A 623 13.94 26.00 -18.13
C THR A 623 13.78 27.39 -17.50
N VAL A 624 12.75 27.57 -16.66
CA VAL A 624 12.50 28.84 -15.96
C VAL A 624 13.57 29.10 -14.89
N LEU A 625 13.97 28.08 -14.12
CA LEU A 625 15.02 28.20 -13.11
C LEU A 625 16.39 28.55 -13.73
N ASP A 626 16.75 27.89 -14.82
CA ASP A 626 17.99 28.13 -15.57
C ASP A 626 18.03 29.54 -16.18
N ALA A 627 16.88 30.10 -16.52
CA ALA A 627 16.75 31.48 -16.98
C ALA A 627 16.91 32.53 -15.86
N GLY A 628 17.16 32.11 -14.61
CA GLY A 628 17.32 33.02 -13.47
C GLY A 628 15.99 33.53 -12.90
N VAL A 629 14.90 32.77 -13.08
CA VAL A 629 13.58 33.08 -12.52
C VAL A 629 13.27 32.08 -11.40
N SER A 630 12.95 32.57 -10.20
CA SER A 630 12.46 31.71 -9.11
C SER A 630 11.01 31.30 -9.38
N VAL A 631 10.56 30.18 -8.82
CA VAL A 631 9.19 29.68 -9.03
C VAL A 631 8.50 29.45 -7.69
N ALA A 632 7.27 29.94 -7.55
CA ALA A 632 6.36 29.55 -6.48
C ALA A 632 5.14 28.87 -7.10
N SER A 633 4.82 27.64 -6.69
CA SER A 633 3.61 26.96 -7.15
C SER A 633 2.66 26.61 -6.01
N VAL A 634 1.40 27.00 -6.18
CA VAL A 634 0.40 27.05 -5.13
C VAL A 634 -0.62 25.91 -5.27
N GLU A 635 -0.95 25.27 -4.15
CA GLU A 635 -2.15 24.46 -3.97
C GLU A 635 -3.25 25.32 -3.33
N TYR A 636 -4.51 25.06 -3.66
CA TYR A 636 -5.67 25.84 -3.19
C TYR A 636 -6.85 24.93 -2.83
N ARG A 637 -7.83 25.46 -2.10
CA ARG A 637 -9.08 24.74 -1.79
C ARG A 637 -9.90 24.46 -3.05
N PHE A 638 -10.38 23.23 -3.17
CA PHE A 638 -11.29 22.81 -4.23
C PHE A 638 -12.72 23.24 -3.95
N ILE A 639 -13.53 23.27 -5.01
CA ILE A 639 -14.95 23.65 -4.96
C ILE A 639 -15.73 22.82 -3.93
N GLN A 640 -15.46 21.52 -3.82
CA GLN A 640 -16.11 20.65 -2.84
C GLN A 640 -15.78 21.08 -1.40
N GLU A 641 -14.51 21.34 -1.12
CA GLU A 641 -14.04 21.79 0.20
C GLU A 641 -14.60 23.18 0.55
N ALA A 642 -14.75 24.06 -0.45
CA ALA A 642 -15.37 25.37 -0.29
C ALA A 642 -16.86 25.25 0.07
N MET A 643 -17.58 24.37 -0.60
CA MET A 643 -19.00 24.08 -0.32
C MET A 643 -19.19 23.47 1.07
N GLU A 644 -18.32 22.55 1.48
CA GLU A 644 -18.31 21.97 2.83
C GLU A 644 -18.09 23.04 3.91
N GLN A 645 -17.37 24.12 3.58
CA GLN A 645 -17.16 25.28 4.44
C GLN A 645 -18.26 26.35 4.33
N GLY A 646 -19.30 26.13 3.51
CA GLY A 646 -20.41 27.07 3.32
C GLY A 646 -20.03 28.34 2.55
N ILE A 647 -19.00 28.29 1.69
CA ILE A 647 -18.54 29.44 0.90
C ILE A 647 -19.39 29.59 -0.37
N GLU A 648 -19.98 30.78 -0.57
CA GLU A 648 -20.81 31.10 -1.72
C GLU A 648 -20.38 32.43 -2.39
N PRO A 649 -20.00 32.43 -3.68
CA PRO A 649 -19.94 31.27 -4.57
C PRO A 649 -18.71 30.39 -4.28
N PRO A 650 -18.78 29.07 -4.56
CA PRO A 650 -17.67 28.16 -4.25
C PRO A 650 -16.32 28.53 -4.88
N VAL A 651 -16.32 29.17 -6.06
CA VAL A 651 -15.10 29.64 -6.75
C VAL A 651 -14.33 30.72 -5.99
N GLN A 652 -14.96 31.41 -5.03
CA GLN A 652 -14.29 32.39 -4.19
C GLN A 652 -13.09 31.77 -3.46
N ALA A 653 -13.21 30.53 -2.95
CA ALA A 653 -12.16 29.89 -2.18
C ALA A 653 -10.85 29.68 -2.97
N PRO A 654 -10.84 29.01 -4.15
CA PRO A 654 -9.60 28.84 -4.91
C PRO A 654 -8.96 30.16 -5.37
N LEU A 655 -9.77 31.16 -5.74
CA LEU A 655 -9.27 32.46 -6.21
C LEU A 655 -8.64 33.27 -5.07
N THR A 656 -9.33 33.37 -3.94
CA THR A 656 -8.81 34.09 -2.76
C THR A 656 -7.65 33.34 -2.09
N ASP A 657 -7.59 32.02 -2.17
CA ASP A 657 -6.42 31.23 -1.74
C ASP A 657 -5.20 31.57 -2.60
N ALA A 658 -5.35 31.69 -3.92
CA ALA A 658 -4.27 32.08 -4.81
C ALA A 658 -3.80 33.53 -4.55
N ALA A 659 -4.72 34.47 -4.34
CA ALA A 659 -4.40 35.84 -3.93
C ALA A 659 -3.61 35.85 -2.61
N ARG A 660 -4.09 35.12 -1.60
CA ARG A 660 -3.43 35.00 -0.30
C ARG A 660 -2.04 34.40 -0.41
N ALA A 661 -1.86 33.39 -1.25
CA ALA A 661 -0.56 32.78 -1.50
C ALA A 661 0.41 33.77 -2.19
N LEU A 662 -0.05 34.58 -3.14
CA LEU A 662 0.77 35.61 -3.79
C LEU A 662 1.25 36.66 -2.78
N GLN A 663 0.34 37.15 -1.94
CA GLN A 663 0.67 38.04 -0.83
C GLN A 663 1.69 37.42 0.14
N PHE A 664 1.51 36.15 0.49
CA PHE A 664 2.45 35.44 1.35
C PHE A 664 3.83 35.34 0.71
N VAL A 665 3.92 35.03 -0.58
CA VAL A 665 5.20 34.97 -1.30
C VAL A 665 5.88 36.35 -1.32
N ARG A 666 5.14 37.44 -1.51
CA ARG A 666 5.67 38.80 -1.43
C ARG A 666 6.19 39.15 -0.04
N SER A 667 5.47 38.74 1.02
CA SER A 667 5.93 38.92 2.41
C SER A 667 7.25 38.19 2.70
N LYS A 668 7.59 37.18 1.89
CA LYS A 668 8.81 36.39 1.97
C LYS A 668 9.93 36.87 1.04
N ALA A 669 9.72 37.97 0.31
CA ALA A 669 10.62 38.37 -0.77
C ALA A 669 12.07 38.58 -0.32
N ALA A 670 12.31 39.24 0.82
CA ALA A 670 13.66 39.43 1.34
C ALA A 670 14.31 38.10 1.78
N GLU A 671 13.55 37.25 2.47
CA GLU A 671 14.00 35.93 2.97
C GLU A 671 14.35 34.99 1.79
N TRP A 672 13.53 35.02 0.75
CA TRP A 672 13.61 34.10 -0.38
C TRP A 672 14.34 34.68 -1.59
N GLN A 673 14.83 35.91 -1.47
CA GLN A 673 15.57 36.64 -2.50
C GLN A 673 14.78 36.78 -3.80
N ILE A 674 13.52 37.21 -3.64
CA ILE A 674 12.58 37.47 -4.72
C ILE A 674 12.50 38.97 -4.95
N ASP A 675 12.46 39.38 -6.21
CA ASP A 675 12.11 40.72 -6.60
C ASP A 675 10.58 40.85 -6.56
N ALA A 676 10.06 41.37 -5.45
CA ALA A 676 8.62 41.53 -5.27
C ALA A 676 7.99 42.38 -6.38
N THR A 677 8.73 43.26 -7.04
CA THR A 677 8.15 44.10 -8.11
C THR A 677 8.00 43.36 -9.44
N ARG A 678 8.64 42.19 -9.61
CA ARG A 678 8.62 41.41 -10.84
C ARG A 678 8.07 40.01 -10.62
N ILE A 679 6.75 39.93 -10.54
CA ILE A 679 6.01 38.66 -10.42
C ILE A 679 4.99 38.55 -11.56
N ALA A 680 5.08 37.47 -12.33
CA ALA A 680 4.12 37.12 -13.36
C ALA A 680 3.41 35.82 -12.98
N ALA A 681 2.11 35.72 -13.28
CA ALA A 681 1.35 34.50 -13.02
C ALA A 681 1.28 33.61 -14.26
N ALA A 682 1.26 32.30 -14.04
CA ALA A 682 0.95 31.34 -15.10
C ALA A 682 0.11 30.19 -14.60
N GLY A 683 -0.54 29.49 -15.53
CA GLY A 683 -1.33 28.32 -15.24
C GLY A 683 -1.97 27.73 -16.48
N GLY A 684 -2.61 26.58 -16.30
CA GLY A 684 -3.41 25.92 -17.33
C GLY A 684 -4.88 25.79 -16.91
N SER A 685 -5.82 25.85 -17.85
CA SER A 685 -7.25 25.60 -17.60
C SER A 685 -7.80 26.49 -16.45
N ALA A 686 -8.38 25.92 -15.39
CA ALA A 686 -8.85 26.68 -14.22
C ALA A 686 -7.75 27.51 -13.53
N GLY A 687 -6.50 27.03 -13.53
CA GLY A 687 -5.36 27.79 -13.02
C GLY A 687 -5.05 29.01 -13.91
N ALA A 688 -5.20 28.86 -15.22
CA ALA A 688 -5.14 29.96 -16.17
C ALA A 688 -6.24 31.01 -15.94
N CYS A 689 -7.48 30.56 -15.69
CA CYS A 689 -8.57 31.46 -15.30
C CYS A 689 -8.23 32.23 -14.01
N THR A 690 -7.68 31.54 -13.00
CA THR A 690 -7.26 32.16 -11.74
C THR A 690 -6.11 33.15 -11.92
N SER A 691 -5.12 32.84 -12.77
CA SER A 691 -4.02 33.75 -13.10
C SER A 691 -4.51 35.03 -13.80
N LEU A 692 -5.46 34.90 -14.74
CA LEU A 692 -6.07 36.06 -15.40
C LEU A 692 -6.94 36.86 -14.44
N TRP A 693 -7.67 36.20 -13.55
CA TRP A 693 -8.43 36.88 -12.50
C TRP A 693 -7.50 37.72 -11.62
N LEU A 694 -6.38 37.16 -11.14
CA LEU A 694 -5.38 37.96 -10.39
C LEU A 694 -4.79 39.11 -11.21
N ALA A 695 -4.61 38.93 -12.51
CA ALA A 695 -4.04 39.97 -13.38
C ALA A 695 -5.00 41.15 -13.57
N PHE A 696 -6.31 40.89 -13.65
CA PHE A 696 -7.33 41.90 -13.95
C PHE A 696 -8.12 42.40 -12.73
N HIS A 697 -8.01 41.70 -11.60
CA HIS A 697 -8.68 42.12 -10.37
C HIS A 697 -7.97 43.33 -9.75
N ASP A 698 -8.75 44.20 -9.11
CA ASP A 698 -8.25 45.29 -8.29
C ASP A 698 -7.29 44.76 -7.21
N ASP A 699 -6.32 45.59 -6.82
CA ASP A 699 -5.35 45.20 -5.79
C ASP A 699 -6.07 44.87 -4.47
N LEU A 700 -5.79 43.68 -3.92
CA LEU A 700 -6.37 43.19 -2.67
C LEU A 700 -5.52 43.51 -1.44
N ALA A 701 -4.45 44.31 -1.60
CA ALA A 701 -3.72 44.84 -0.46
C ALA A 701 -4.64 45.62 0.48
N ASP A 702 -4.56 45.30 1.77
CA ASP A 702 -5.15 46.09 2.85
C ASP A 702 -4.02 46.69 3.70
N PRO A 703 -3.59 47.94 3.40
CA PRO A 703 -2.53 48.62 4.15
C PRO A 703 -2.86 48.82 5.63
N THR A 704 -4.14 48.73 6.01
CA THR A 704 -4.62 48.93 7.38
C THR A 704 -4.75 47.64 8.18
N SER A 705 -4.57 46.48 7.54
CA SER A 705 -4.69 45.17 8.20
C SER A 705 -3.62 44.96 9.28
N ASP A 706 -3.97 44.29 10.37
CA ASP A 706 -2.99 43.82 11.37
C ASP A 706 -2.18 42.61 10.88
N ASP A 707 -2.64 41.94 9.82
CA ASP A 707 -1.93 40.84 9.19
C ASP A 707 -0.92 41.38 8.16
N PRO A 708 0.40 41.26 8.42
CA PRO A 708 1.41 41.79 7.51
C PRO A 708 1.35 41.18 6.11
N VAL A 709 0.85 39.95 5.97
CA VAL A 709 0.67 39.32 4.66
C VAL A 709 -0.45 40.02 3.89
N ALA A 710 -1.55 40.40 4.54
CA ALA A 710 -2.68 41.06 3.87
C ALA A 710 -2.34 42.46 3.35
N ARG A 711 -1.25 43.07 3.83
CA ARG A 711 -0.74 44.37 3.34
C ARG A 711 -0.02 44.27 2.01
N GLU A 712 0.39 43.08 1.61
CA GLU A 712 1.13 42.87 0.37
C GLU A 712 0.20 42.99 -0.85
N SER A 713 0.71 43.54 -1.95
CA SER A 713 -0.04 43.70 -3.20
C SER A 713 -0.34 42.37 -3.89
N THR A 714 -1.48 42.27 -4.58
CA THR A 714 -1.77 41.16 -5.50
C THR A 714 -1.49 41.51 -6.96
N ARG A 715 -1.00 42.72 -7.27
CA ARG A 715 -0.72 43.14 -8.66
C ARG A 715 0.41 42.32 -9.26
N LEU A 716 0.23 41.97 -10.54
CA LEU A 716 1.19 41.21 -11.35
C LEU A 716 1.74 42.09 -12.46
N ILE A 717 2.94 41.79 -12.94
CA ILE A 717 3.51 42.46 -14.12
C ILE A 717 3.06 41.84 -15.45
N GLY A 718 2.39 40.68 -15.40
CA GLY A 718 1.89 39.97 -16.56
C GLY A 718 1.32 38.59 -16.22
N ALA A 719 0.60 38.02 -17.18
CA ALA A 719 0.09 36.65 -17.08
C ALA A 719 0.36 35.86 -18.37
N ALA A 720 0.88 34.64 -18.26
CA ALA A 720 1.08 33.73 -19.39
C ALA A 720 0.31 32.44 -19.15
N VAL A 721 -0.72 32.17 -19.95
CA VAL A 721 -1.71 31.13 -19.63
C VAL A 721 -2.05 30.22 -20.79
N VAL A 722 -2.35 28.96 -20.46
CA VAL A 722 -2.62 27.89 -21.45
C VAL A 722 -4.06 27.39 -21.32
N GLY A 723 -4.83 27.44 -22.41
CA GLY A 723 -6.20 26.92 -22.49
C GLY A 723 -7.14 27.59 -21.48
N ALA A 724 -7.03 28.91 -21.32
CA ALA A 724 -7.76 29.64 -20.29
C ALA A 724 -9.27 29.63 -20.53
N GLN A 725 -10.07 29.47 -19.48
CA GLN A 725 -11.48 29.87 -19.51
C GLN A 725 -11.56 31.35 -19.18
N THR A 726 -11.56 32.21 -20.21
CA THR A 726 -11.47 33.66 -20.04
C THR A 726 -12.78 34.29 -19.56
N THR A 727 -13.90 33.59 -19.72
CA THR A 727 -15.20 33.99 -19.18
C THR A 727 -15.80 32.91 -18.29
N LEU A 728 -16.59 33.33 -17.30
CA LEU A 728 -17.48 32.50 -16.50
C LEU A 728 -18.97 32.81 -16.76
N ASP A 729 -19.29 33.57 -17.81
CA ASP A 729 -20.66 33.86 -18.22
C ASP A 729 -21.22 32.76 -19.16
N PRO A 730 -22.24 32.00 -18.76
CA PRO A 730 -22.79 30.93 -19.58
C PRO A 730 -23.40 31.41 -20.90
N ARG A 731 -23.87 32.66 -20.98
CA ARG A 731 -24.41 33.24 -22.22
C ARG A 731 -23.29 33.54 -23.20
N GLN A 732 -22.21 34.16 -22.74
CA GLN A 732 -21.01 34.38 -23.57
C GLN A 732 -20.43 33.06 -24.05
N MET A 733 -20.32 32.07 -23.16
CA MET A 733 -19.86 30.73 -23.54
C MET A 733 -20.68 30.11 -24.66
N LYS A 734 -22.02 30.23 -24.62
CA LYS A 734 -22.91 29.70 -25.67
C LYS A 734 -22.83 30.49 -26.97
N GLU A 735 -22.70 31.80 -26.88
CA GLU A 735 -22.56 32.66 -28.05
C GLU A 735 -21.25 32.39 -28.80
N TRP A 736 -20.15 32.22 -28.06
CA TRP A 736 -18.82 32.03 -28.65
C TRP A 736 -18.57 30.58 -29.07
N THR A 737 -19.13 29.61 -28.33
CA THR A 737 -18.96 28.17 -28.55
C THR A 737 -20.26 27.43 -28.19
N PRO A 738 -21.15 27.17 -29.16
CA PRO A 738 -22.51 26.67 -28.91
C PRO A 738 -22.59 25.36 -28.13
N ASN A 739 -21.62 24.45 -28.26
CA ASN A 739 -21.54 23.21 -27.48
C ASN A 739 -20.83 23.34 -26.12
N SER A 740 -20.56 24.55 -25.61
CA SER A 740 -19.98 24.73 -24.27
C SER A 740 -20.86 24.18 -23.14
N ARG A 741 -20.20 23.55 -22.16
CA ARG A 741 -20.79 22.84 -21.01
C ARG A 741 -20.03 23.04 -19.70
N TYR A 742 -19.07 23.96 -19.65
CA TYR A 742 -18.18 24.18 -18.50
C TYR A 742 -18.70 25.31 -17.57
N GLY A 743 -18.11 25.45 -16.37
CA GLY A 743 -18.24 26.65 -15.53
C GLY A 743 -19.32 26.61 -14.44
N GLY A 744 -20.38 25.82 -14.59
CA GLY A 744 -21.49 25.82 -13.61
C GLY A 744 -21.07 25.50 -12.17
N HIS A 745 -20.10 24.59 -11.99
CA HIS A 745 -19.60 24.21 -10.66
C HIS A 745 -18.96 25.38 -9.90
N ALA A 746 -18.43 26.40 -10.59
CA ALA A 746 -17.86 27.60 -9.96
C ALA A 746 -18.90 28.35 -9.09
N PHE A 747 -20.18 28.26 -9.46
CA PHE A 747 -21.30 28.92 -8.80
C PHE A 747 -22.28 27.93 -8.16
N GLY A 748 -21.81 26.73 -7.79
CA GLY A 748 -22.61 25.74 -7.07
C GLY A 748 -23.55 24.88 -7.92
N PHE A 749 -23.53 25.01 -9.26
CA PHE A 749 -24.24 24.09 -10.15
C PHE A 749 -23.40 22.82 -10.35
N MET A 750 -23.33 21.96 -9.34
CA MET A 750 -22.52 20.72 -9.32
C MET A 750 -23.17 19.56 -10.09
N PRO A 751 -22.36 18.58 -10.58
CA PRO A 751 -22.91 17.37 -11.17
C PRO A 751 -23.57 16.49 -10.09
N GLY A 752 -24.87 16.18 -10.27
CA GLY A 752 -25.59 15.14 -9.52
C GLY A 752 -25.71 13.84 -10.33
N ILE A 753 -26.85 13.14 -10.25
CA ILE A 753 -27.20 11.99 -11.11
C ILE A 753 -27.46 12.43 -12.57
N ASP A 754 -27.54 13.74 -12.80
CA ASP A 754 -27.92 14.33 -14.06
C ASP A 754 -26.76 14.39 -15.09
N LYS A 755 -27.09 14.34 -16.38
CA LYS A 755 -26.12 14.48 -17.49
C LYS A 755 -25.60 15.93 -17.57
N ARG A 756 -24.33 16.12 -17.96
CA ARG A 756 -23.66 17.44 -18.11
C ARG A 756 -24.47 18.51 -18.87
N ASP A 757 -25.30 18.11 -19.84
CA ASP A 757 -26.17 19.04 -20.58
C ASP A 757 -27.19 19.76 -19.71
N THR A 758 -27.82 19.01 -18.81
CA THR A 758 -28.86 19.54 -17.93
C THR A 758 -28.27 20.48 -16.87
N GLN A 759 -27.03 20.22 -16.45
CA GLN A 759 -26.27 21.08 -15.55
C GLN A 759 -25.99 22.45 -16.18
N PHE A 760 -25.47 22.47 -17.41
CA PHE A 760 -25.21 23.72 -18.10
C PHE A 760 -26.50 24.49 -18.43
N ALA A 761 -27.59 23.79 -18.78
CA ALA A 761 -28.89 24.43 -18.98
C ALA A 761 -29.39 25.15 -17.72
N ARG A 762 -29.23 24.54 -16.53
CA ARG A 762 -29.53 25.18 -15.24
C ARG A 762 -28.62 26.36 -14.96
N PHE A 763 -27.33 26.24 -15.24
CA PHE A 763 -26.37 27.33 -15.09
C PHE A 763 -26.73 28.52 -15.98
N LEU A 764 -27.07 28.28 -17.25
CA LEU A 764 -27.53 29.31 -18.18
C LEU A 764 -28.85 29.95 -17.73
N ALA A 765 -29.85 29.16 -17.32
CA ALA A 765 -31.12 29.67 -16.81
C ALA A 765 -30.96 30.47 -15.50
N GLY A 766 -29.96 30.14 -14.69
CA GLY A 766 -29.64 30.81 -13.44
C GLY A 766 -28.83 32.10 -13.59
N ARG A 767 -28.34 32.42 -14.80
CA ARG A 767 -27.38 33.50 -15.07
C ARG A 767 -27.72 34.82 -14.39
N GLU A 768 -28.95 35.32 -14.52
CA GLU A 768 -29.32 36.64 -13.98
C GLU A 768 -29.16 36.74 -12.46
N LYS A 769 -29.32 35.62 -11.73
CA LYS A 769 -29.13 35.59 -10.27
C LYS A 769 -27.68 35.65 -9.86
N ILE A 770 -26.79 35.07 -10.67
CA ILE A 770 -25.35 34.97 -10.38
C ILE A 770 -24.53 36.02 -11.14
N LEU A 771 -25.18 36.93 -11.88
CA LEU A 771 -24.50 37.96 -12.65
C LEU A 771 -23.55 38.84 -11.81
N PRO A 772 -23.89 39.23 -10.56
CA PRO A 772 -22.93 39.92 -9.69
C PRO A 772 -21.65 39.11 -9.47
N TRP A 773 -21.77 37.81 -9.19
CA TRP A 773 -20.61 36.93 -9.02
C TRP A 773 -19.85 36.72 -10.33
N ILE A 774 -20.55 36.65 -11.48
CA ILE A 774 -19.88 36.60 -12.79
C ILE A 774 -19.03 37.87 -12.98
N ASN A 775 -19.54 39.05 -12.64
CA ASN A 775 -18.78 40.29 -12.76
C ASN A 775 -17.56 40.35 -11.83
N GLU A 776 -17.64 39.70 -10.67
CA GLU A 776 -16.57 39.66 -9.66
C GLU A 776 -15.48 38.61 -9.99
N TYR A 777 -15.85 37.47 -10.55
CA TYR A 777 -14.94 36.31 -10.70
C TYR A 777 -14.56 35.97 -12.15
N SER A 778 -15.23 36.55 -13.16
CA SER A 778 -14.93 36.28 -14.57
C SER A 778 -13.82 37.21 -15.09
N PRO A 779 -12.67 36.70 -15.57
CA PRO A 779 -11.59 37.56 -16.06
C PRO A 779 -12.03 38.55 -17.13
N TYR A 780 -12.85 38.10 -18.09
CA TYR A 780 -13.39 38.96 -19.15
C TYR A 780 -14.17 40.18 -18.63
N ALA A 781 -14.85 40.04 -17.48
CA ALA A 781 -15.66 41.12 -16.90
C ALA A 781 -14.80 42.18 -16.20
N LEU A 782 -13.60 41.80 -15.74
CA LEU A 782 -12.73 42.65 -14.94
C LEU A 782 -11.80 43.54 -15.77
N VAL A 783 -11.59 43.24 -17.05
CA VAL A 783 -10.64 43.95 -17.90
C VAL A 783 -10.78 45.48 -17.85
N SER A 784 -9.69 46.13 -17.45
CA SER A 784 -9.50 47.59 -17.38
C SER A 784 -8.26 48.03 -18.19
N ALA A 785 -8.04 49.34 -18.30
CA ALA A 785 -6.94 49.89 -19.10
C ALA A 785 -5.56 49.85 -18.41
N ASP A 786 -5.53 49.61 -17.10
CA ASP A 786 -4.31 49.52 -16.28
C ASP A 786 -3.85 48.08 -16.03
N ASP A 787 -4.47 47.12 -16.72
CA ASP A 787 -4.13 45.71 -16.63
C ASP A 787 -2.79 45.37 -17.30
N PRO A 788 -2.07 44.36 -16.79
CA PRO A 788 -0.75 43.99 -17.28
C PRO A 788 -0.82 43.21 -18.61
N PRO A 789 0.30 43.11 -19.36
CA PRO A 789 0.35 42.34 -20.59
C PRO A 789 0.03 40.85 -20.37
N VAL A 790 -0.63 40.25 -21.36
CA VAL A 790 -1.09 38.86 -21.31
C VAL A 790 -0.62 38.05 -22.51
N TRP A 791 -0.18 36.82 -22.26
CA TRP A 791 0.07 35.80 -23.27
C TRP A 791 -0.93 34.65 -23.12
N LEU A 792 -1.59 34.28 -24.22
CA LEU A 792 -2.63 33.26 -24.27
C LEU A 792 -2.25 32.17 -25.26
N PHE A 793 -2.27 30.90 -24.86
CA PHE A 793 -2.05 29.78 -25.77
C PHE A 793 -3.20 28.78 -25.80
N TYR A 794 -3.59 28.38 -27.01
CA TYR A 794 -4.62 27.37 -27.26
C TYR A 794 -4.13 26.34 -28.27
N ARG A 795 -4.51 25.07 -28.07
CA ARG A 795 -4.03 23.93 -28.89
C ARG A 795 -4.73 23.79 -30.23
N SER A 796 -5.77 24.57 -30.49
CA SER A 796 -6.60 24.48 -31.69
C SER A 796 -6.90 25.89 -32.21
N PRO A 797 -7.03 26.07 -33.53
CA PRO A 797 -7.42 27.35 -34.10
C PRO A 797 -8.84 27.74 -33.66
N PRO A 798 -9.20 29.03 -33.65
CA PRO A 798 -10.53 29.48 -33.26
C PRO A 798 -11.59 29.14 -34.33
N ALA A 799 -12.79 28.76 -33.88
CA ALA A 799 -13.99 28.60 -34.69
C ALA A 799 -15.19 29.29 -34.01
N LEU A 800 -15.20 30.64 -34.02
CA LEU A 800 -16.23 31.44 -33.34
C LEU A 800 -17.64 31.08 -33.83
N GLY A 801 -18.55 30.86 -32.89
CA GLY A 801 -19.95 30.51 -33.15
C GLY A 801 -20.16 29.08 -33.66
N GLN A 802 -19.13 28.24 -33.64
CA GLN A 802 -19.19 26.84 -34.07
C GLN A 802 -18.89 25.89 -32.92
N ASP A 803 -19.33 24.64 -33.08
CA ASP A 803 -19.06 23.57 -32.13
C ASP A 803 -17.56 23.21 -32.14
N GLU A 804 -17.01 23.04 -30.95
CA GLU A 804 -15.59 22.73 -30.74
C GLU A 804 -15.39 21.31 -30.21
N LYS A 805 -14.29 20.67 -30.60
CA LYS A 805 -13.95 19.33 -30.09
C LYS A 805 -13.64 19.37 -28.59
N ASP A 806 -12.92 20.41 -28.16
CA ASP A 806 -12.69 20.72 -26.75
C ASP A 806 -13.25 22.11 -26.44
N PRO A 807 -14.56 22.21 -26.13
CA PRO A 807 -15.19 23.50 -25.90
C PRO A 807 -14.78 24.14 -24.57
N THR A 808 -14.02 23.44 -23.72
CA THR A 808 -13.53 23.97 -22.44
C THR A 808 -12.20 24.70 -22.59
N HIS A 809 -11.39 24.34 -23.58
CA HIS A 809 -10.07 24.92 -23.85
C HIS A 809 -9.96 25.44 -25.29
N THR A 810 -11.05 26.01 -25.82
CA THR A 810 -11.13 26.56 -27.18
C THR A 810 -10.46 27.93 -27.29
N ALA A 811 -9.81 28.19 -28.43
CA ALA A 811 -9.25 29.49 -28.77
C ALA A 811 -10.29 30.61 -28.91
N ASN A 812 -11.59 30.28 -29.03
CA ASN A 812 -12.66 31.27 -29.06
C ASN A 812 -12.64 32.17 -27.81
N PHE A 813 -12.32 31.60 -26.65
CA PHE A 813 -12.12 32.35 -25.40
C PHE A 813 -10.96 33.33 -25.50
N GLY A 814 -9.86 32.91 -26.14
CA GLY A 814 -8.68 33.75 -26.38
C GLY A 814 -8.97 34.92 -27.32
N VAL A 815 -9.66 34.65 -28.43
CA VAL A 815 -10.04 35.69 -29.41
C VAL A 815 -10.89 36.77 -28.75
N LYS A 816 -11.93 36.36 -28.00
CA LYS A 816 -12.82 37.33 -27.33
C LYS A 816 -12.12 38.12 -26.25
N LEU A 817 -11.27 37.48 -25.43
CA LEU A 817 -10.49 38.23 -24.45
C LEU A 817 -9.53 39.21 -25.13
N LYS A 818 -8.86 38.81 -26.22
CA LYS A 818 -8.01 39.71 -26.99
C LYS A 818 -8.77 40.92 -27.54
N GLU A 819 -9.95 40.72 -28.14
CA GLU A 819 -10.81 41.83 -28.60
C GLU A 819 -11.10 42.83 -27.46
N ARG A 820 -11.38 42.31 -26.26
CA ARG A 820 -11.66 43.12 -25.07
C ARG A 820 -10.42 43.89 -24.59
N LEU A 821 -9.26 43.25 -24.56
CA LEU A 821 -7.98 43.86 -24.17
C LEU A 821 -7.52 44.91 -25.19
N ASP A 822 -7.65 44.64 -26.48
CA ASP A 822 -7.32 45.58 -27.56
C ASP A 822 -8.18 46.85 -27.47
N ALA A 823 -9.46 46.73 -27.10
CA ALA A 823 -10.37 47.87 -26.92
C ALA A 823 -9.96 48.84 -25.80
N VAL A 824 -9.22 48.35 -24.79
CA VAL A 824 -8.66 49.16 -23.70
C VAL A 824 -7.14 49.34 -23.81
N LYS A 825 -6.53 48.90 -24.91
CA LYS A 825 -5.10 49.01 -25.24
C LYS A 825 -4.16 48.24 -24.31
N VAL A 826 -4.61 47.12 -23.73
CA VAL A 826 -3.76 46.23 -22.95
C VAL A 826 -3.06 45.23 -23.91
N PRO A 827 -1.73 45.08 -23.87
CA PRO A 827 -1.03 44.16 -24.76
C PRO A 827 -1.47 42.70 -24.54
N CYS A 828 -1.89 42.04 -25.63
CA CYS A 828 -2.28 40.63 -25.61
C CYS A 828 -1.68 39.89 -26.81
N GLU A 829 -0.84 38.90 -26.52
CA GLU A 829 -0.33 37.94 -27.50
C GLU A 829 -1.19 36.66 -27.46
N LEU A 830 -1.82 36.31 -28.59
CA LEU A 830 -2.68 35.14 -28.71
C LEU A 830 -2.06 34.12 -29.67
N VAL A 831 -1.74 32.95 -29.13
CA VAL A 831 -1.03 31.87 -29.82
C VAL A 831 -1.94 30.66 -30.00
N TYR A 832 -2.01 30.17 -31.22
CA TYR A 832 -2.66 28.91 -31.61
C TYR A 832 -2.09 28.43 -32.95
N PRO A 833 -2.32 27.17 -33.35
CA PRO A 833 -1.89 26.69 -34.67
C PRO A 833 -2.41 27.57 -35.81
N GLY A 834 -1.50 28.26 -36.51
CA GLY A 834 -1.83 29.18 -37.60
C GLY A 834 -1.91 30.66 -37.24
N ALA A 835 -1.59 31.06 -35.99
CA ALA A 835 -1.45 32.48 -35.62
C ALA A 835 -0.24 33.13 -36.34
N THR A 836 -0.39 34.36 -36.84
CA THR A 836 0.58 35.04 -37.72
C THR A 836 1.55 36.00 -37.00
N ASP A 837 1.32 36.28 -35.71
CA ASP A 837 2.05 37.30 -34.93
C ASP A 837 2.50 36.75 -33.56
N VAL A 838 3.28 35.66 -33.57
CA VAL A 838 3.76 34.95 -32.38
C VAL A 838 5.22 35.33 -32.10
N SER A 839 5.45 36.00 -30.96
CA SER A 839 6.77 36.35 -30.43
C SER A 839 7.28 35.31 -29.43
N HIS A 840 6.38 34.65 -28.70
CA HIS A 840 6.70 33.60 -27.73
C HIS A 840 5.90 32.33 -28.07
N ALA A 841 6.59 31.27 -28.48
CA ALA A 841 5.97 30.04 -28.95
C ALA A 841 5.56 29.09 -27.82
N SER A 842 6.14 29.27 -26.63
CA SER A 842 5.96 28.39 -25.48
C SER A 842 5.73 29.16 -24.18
N LEU A 843 5.14 28.48 -23.20
CA LEU A 843 4.89 29.06 -21.88
C LEU A 843 6.19 29.56 -21.19
N PRO A 844 7.30 28.79 -21.16
CA PRO A 844 8.57 29.28 -20.61
C PRO A 844 9.05 30.55 -21.29
N GLU A 845 9.01 30.62 -22.62
CA GLU A 845 9.42 31.81 -23.38
C GLU A 845 8.59 33.03 -23.00
N ALA A 846 7.26 32.89 -22.95
CA ALA A 846 6.37 33.98 -22.59
C ALA A 846 6.59 34.48 -21.15
N VAL A 847 6.73 33.56 -20.19
CA VAL A 847 7.03 33.90 -18.79
C VAL A 847 8.36 34.63 -18.67
N ILE A 848 9.41 34.15 -19.35
CA ILE A 848 10.73 34.78 -19.33
C ILE A 848 10.66 36.17 -19.99
N GLY A 849 9.94 36.30 -21.11
CA GLY A 849 9.75 37.58 -21.80
C GLY A 849 9.05 38.63 -20.92
N LEU A 850 8.02 38.22 -20.17
CA LEU A 850 7.32 39.08 -19.20
C LEU A 850 8.23 39.50 -18.04
N LEU A 851 9.04 38.59 -17.50
CA LEU A 851 9.84 38.81 -16.28
C LEU A 851 11.21 39.45 -16.53
N LYS A 852 11.74 39.28 -17.73
CA LYS A 852 13.06 39.74 -18.15
C LYS A 852 12.96 40.40 -19.54
N PRO A 853 12.23 41.52 -19.67
CA PRO A 853 12.10 42.20 -20.96
C PRO A 853 13.47 42.59 -21.49
N THR A 854 13.73 42.32 -22.76
CA THR A 854 14.96 42.78 -23.42
C THR A 854 14.88 44.29 -23.65
N ALA A 855 16.02 44.99 -23.72
CA ALA A 855 16.08 46.45 -23.88
C ALA A 855 15.39 46.98 -25.16
N ALA A 856 15.04 46.11 -26.12
CA ALA A 856 14.29 46.47 -27.33
C ALA A 856 12.77 46.60 -27.10
N SER A 857 12.24 46.16 -25.94
CA SER A 857 10.81 46.10 -25.62
C SER A 857 10.29 47.32 -24.83
N ALA A 858 11.15 48.29 -24.53
CA ALA A 858 10.86 49.40 -23.59
C ALA A 858 10.61 50.76 -24.27
N ASN A 859 10.32 50.79 -25.58
CA ASN A 859 10.02 52.02 -26.34
C ASN A 859 8.56 52.08 -26.78
#